data_AF-A0AA95RZG1-F1
#
_entry.id   AF-A0AA95RZG1-F1
#
_cell.length_a   1.000
_cell.length_b   1.000
_cell.length_c   1.000
_cell.angle_alpha   90.00
_cell.angle_beta   90.00
_cell.angle_gamma   90.00
#
_symmetry.space_group_name_H-M   'P 1'
#
loop_
_entity.id
_entity.type
_entity.pdbx_description
1 polymer ?
#
loop_
_entity_poly.entity_id
_entity_poly.type
_entity_poly.pdbx_seq_one_letter_code
_entity_poly.pdbx_strand_id
1 'polypeptide(L)'
;MRKLLQRVALSAALPLLVLLAWGHTPVFAEGTVITNYITEDTVFKKEGSPYYINAWVQIGKYATLTIEPGVELISKPGTGNGFTVYGKLRALGTAAEPIKMQGMYISAWTTWTKEAAIQLDHTVVSNANMDIQDLQVTVTNSEFSKANLSLSGTFATIENSFFHDQAKIGFTSTGLKPGNLSVKGNTFINDGSGYTDVKLSRRDTSTAPMTITENNFFGTNRLAVKLDGPSPGWAADGTNNYWGTTDSTLVNRSVYDGSDLGYGDRLNYQPYAYKPFANGFPMGAMLAPQVKPISDSSAMVKGTTDAEATVNVLKNGTFIAEGSTKADGTFEIPIPVQTGGTNLTISVTDSYKRTSETSIIVQDETAPEMPQINPVTDQSEVVSGTSEANALVTLKINDTELTRTSDNNGNFSIPISKQTVGTLIELTATDAAKNVSQPAKAIVLDGTLPAKLEINEELTDQTIMISGKVEPGTTVEMQAEGKIISTATAGTDGVFTLNWSTPIKAGTQVVVTAIDPANNRSDELTITVKDKTAPVLTLDFVFPPTTTNPTVKGTSEPGATIQVVKNSEIIATGVAVDNGTFNITIPAQTKGTILEVQAIDNAGNTSSKTVEVLEIDTTPPPAPTVDDINIFSTAVTGITEPNVTVNVIILDQTYTGESDDNGHFSITIPKQPVNNSVFIQAIDQHGNMSEMVVKVVKSPIGWYVDANGSKYYFHSTTGKMTVGWLSLNGKRYYFETDGKLRTNSFRTISSKVYYFNKNGEMQTYWLTLNLKKYYFGSDGVRRTGIVQIGTKKYYFASDGTMKTGWIALSSKKYYFNSDGTMKTGWATLSGKKYYFNSDGTMKTGWATLSGKKYYFNSDGTMKTGWLKLGTKKYYFNSDGTMKTGWLKLGTKKYYFNSDGTMKTGWLKLGTKKYYFNSDGTMKTGWLKLGTKKYYFNISGVMQTGWETIGGKRYYFNSSGVKVK
;
A
#
# COMPACT_ATOMS: atom_id res chain seq x y z
N MET A 1 -10.85 -45.85 29.61
CA MET A 1 -11.81 -46.84 29.04
C MET A 1 -12.53 -46.15 27.89
N ARG A 2 -12.62 -46.60 26.64
CA ARG A 2 -12.26 -47.84 25.93
C ARG A 2 -12.21 -47.47 24.42
N LYS A 3 -11.15 -47.90 23.72
CA LYS A 3 -11.15 -48.48 22.34
C LYS A 3 -11.57 -47.59 21.15
N LEU A 4 -11.02 -47.65 19.93
CA LEU A 4 -9.92 -48.36 19.26
C LEU A 4 -9.85 -47.83 17.80
N LEU A 5 -8.63 -47.66 17.24
CA LEU A 5 -8.15 -48.04 15.88
C LEU A 5 -8.89 -47.69 14.55
N GLN A 6 -8.04 -47.29 13.57
CA GLN A 6 -8.03 -47.56 12.10
C GLN A 6 -8.49 -46.52 11.04
N ARG A 7 -7.48 -45.79 10.51
CA ARG A 7 -6.95 -45.71 9.13
C ARG A 7 -7.62 -46.49 7.94
N VAL A 8 -7.69 -45.78 6.79
CA VAL A 8 -7.16 -46.13 5.43
C VAL A 8 -8.02 -46.82 4.33
N ALA A 9 -8.09 -46.08 3.20
CA ALA A 9 -7.97 -46.41 1.76
C ALA A 9 -9.07 -47.05 0.86
N LEU A 10 -9.17 -46.37 -0.30
CA LEU A 10 -9.33 -46.80 -1.71
C LEU A 10 -10.49 -47.71 -2.15
N SER A 11 -11.18 -47.23 -3.18
CA SER A 11 -11.78 -48.04 -4.25
C SER A 11 -11.66 -47.29 -5.58
N ALA A 12 -11.37 -47.86 -6.74
CA ALA A 12 -10.87 -49.17 -7.15
C ALA A 12 -10.72 -49.10 -8.68
N ALA A 13 -9.66 -49.70 -9.23
CA ALA A 13 -9.74 -50.55 -10.43
C ALA A 13 -8.37 -51.22 -10.69
N LEU A 14 -8.32 -52.53 -10.48
CA LEU A 14 -7.34 -53.47 -11.04
C LEU A 14 -8.15 -54.73 -11.46
N PRO A 15 -7.67 -55.60 -12.37
CA PRO A 15 -6.90 -56.73 -11.86
C PRO A 15 -5.73 -57.27 -12.73
N LEU A 16 -4.91 -58.05 -12.02
CA LEU A 16 -3.80 -58.97 -12.34
C LEU A 16 -4.01 -59.97 -13.51
N LEU A 17 -2.92 -60.41 -14.19
CA LEU A 17 -2.25 -61.75 -14.08
C LEU A 17 -1.55 -62.23 -15.40
N VAL A 18 -0.22 -62.40 -15.36
CA VAL A 18 0.61 -63.61 -15.72
C VAL A 18 0.68 -64.25 -17.16
N LEU A 19 1.95 -64.41 -17.60
CA LEU A 19 2.65 -65.43 -18.44
C LEU A 19 2.29 -65.72 -19.94
N LEU A 20 3.38 -65.67 -20.74
CA LEU A 20 3.83 -66.60 -21.81
C LEU A 20 3.36 -66.51 -23.29
N ALA A 21 4.40 -66.59 -24.12
CA ALA A 21 4.53 -67.34 -25.38
C ALA A 21 4.28 -66.62 -26.72
N TRP A 22 5.42 -66.43 -27.41
CA TRP A 22 5.73 -66.54 -28.84
C TRP A 22 4.69 -66.19 -29.91
N GLY A 23 5.13 -65.29 -30.80
CA GLY A 23 5.04 -65.53 -32.24
C GLY A 23 4.02 -64.69 -32.99
N HIS A 24 4.35 -63.43 -33.27
CA HIS A 24 3.83 -62.74 -34.45
C HIS A 24 4.91 -61.80 -35.02
N THR A 25 5.33 -62.10 -36.24
CA THR A 25 6.04 -61.16 -37.12
C THR A 25 5.21 -59.89 -37.26
N PRO A 26 5.74 -58.68 -36.98
CA PRO A 26 5.00 -57.46 -37.22
C PRO A 26 5.02 -57.16 -38.72
N VAL A 27 3.83 -57.17 -39.32
CA VAL A 27 3.55 -56.44 -40.56
C VAL A 27 3.76 -54.95 -40.24
N PHE A 28 4.75 -54.33 -40.87
CA PHE A 28 5.04 -52.91 -40.67
C PHE A 28 3.86 -52.06 -41.14
N ALA A 29 3.29 -51.26 -40.24
CA ALA A 29 2.31 -50.22 -40.55
C ALA A 29 2.91 -49.20 -41.52
N GLU A 30 2.05 -48.47 -42.25
CA GLU A 30 2.44 -47.44 -43.23
C GLU A 30 3.46 -46.45 -42.64
N GLY A 31 4.75 -46.65 -42.93
CA GLY A 31 5.86 -45.82 -42.50
C GLY A 31 6.77 -45.48 -43.67
N THR A 32 7.52 -44.40 -43.56
CA THR A 32 8.32 -43.89 -44.70
C THR A 32 9.59 -44.71 -44.84
N VAL A 33 9.72 -45.48 -45.92
CA VAL A 33 10.96 -46.21 -46.21
C VAL A 33 11.99 -45.26 -46.82
N ILE A 34 13.15 -45.16 -46.19
CA ILE A 34 14.26 -44.33 -46.70
C ILE A 34 15.30 -45.23 -47.37
N THR A 35 15.49 -45.04 -48.67
CA THR A 35 16.48 -45.78 -49.48
C THR A 35 17.48 -44.90 -50.24
N ASN A 36 17.28 -43.58 -50.24
CA ASN A 36 18.04 -42.65 -51.09
C ASN A 36 18.98 -41.76 -50.26
N TYR A 37 20.01 -41.22 -50.91
CA TYR A 37 20.92 -40.24 -50.32
C TYR A 37 20.24 -38.89 -50.09
N ILE A 38 20.60 -38.24 -48.99
CA ILE A 38 20.16 -36.90 -48.62
C ILE A 38 21.18 -35.91 -49.16
N THR A 39 20.90 -35.33 -50.33
CA THR A 39 21.80 -34.41 -51.03
C THR A 39 21.45 -32.93 -50.83
N GLU A 40 20.29 -32.65 -50.25
CA GLU A 40 19.80 -31.31 -49.90
C GLU A 40 19.20 -31.32 -48.49
N ASP A 41 18.94 -30.14 -47.93
CA ASP A 41 18.35 -30.02 -46.59
C ASP A 41 16.99 -30.73 -46.54
N THR A 42 16.90 -31.70 -45.63
CA THR A 42 15.76 -32.62 -45.52
C THR A 42 15.25 -32.61 -44.08
N VAL A 43 13.93 -32.63 -43.93
CA VAL A 43 13.27 -32.69 -42.62
C VAL A 43 12.46 -33.97 -42.53
N PHE A 44 12.78 -34.81 -41.55
CA PHE A 44 11.94 -35.92 -41.14
C PHE A 44 10.95 -35.41 -40.10
N LYS A 45 9.68 -35.48 -40.46
CA LYS A 45 8.57 -34.97 -39.66
C LYS A 45 7.81 -36.09 -38.99
N LYS A 46 7.13 -35.77 -37.91
CA LYS A 46 6.35 -36.74 -37.13
C LYS A 46 5.31 -37.48 -37.99
N GLU A 47 4.71 -36.81 -38.98
CA GLU A 47 3.71 -37.42 -39.88
C GLU A 47 4.28 -38.53 -40.76
N GLY A 48 5.60 -38.53 -41.01
CA GLY A 48 6.28 -39.57 -41.78
C GLY A 48 6.83 -40.73 -40.94
N SER A 49 6.69 -40.65 -39.62
CA SER A 49 7.15 -41.64 -38.65
C SER A 49 6.24 -42.88 -38.60
N PRO A 50 6.77 -44.10 -38.44
CA PRO A 50 8.19 -44.42 -38.33
C PRO A 50 8.90 -44.39 -39.68
N TYR A 51 10.14 -43.89 -39.68
CA TYR A 51 11.03 -43.99 -40.83
C TYR A 51 11.83 -45.29 -40.75
N TYR A 52 11.67 -46.14 -41.76
CA TYR A 52 12.37 -47.41 -41.87
C TYR A 52 13.65 -47.27 -42.69
N ILE A 53 14.81 -47.48 -42.04
CA ILE A 53 16.13 -47.36 -42.66
C ILE A 53 16.55 -48.73 -43.22
N ASN A 54 16.18 -48.99 -44.48
CA ASN A 54 16.35 -50.30 -45.12
C ASN A 54 17.68 -50.47 -45.89
N ALA A 55 18.44 -49.38 -46.07
CA ALA A 55 19.79 -49.36 -46.63
C ALA A 55 20.63 -48.28 -45.92
N TRP A 56 21.94 -48.22 -46.19
CA TRP A 56 22.78 -47.12 -45.73
C TRP A 56 22.34 -45.80 -46.34
N VAL A 57 22.06 -44.80 -45.49
CA VAL A 57 21.63 -43.47 -45.92
C VAL A 57 22.76 -42.49 -45.71
N GLN A 58 23.26 -41.93 -46.81
CA GLN A 58 24.29 -40.91 -46.77
C GLN A 58 23.66 -39.51 -46.63
N ILE A 59 24.12 -38.75 -45.63
CA ILE A 59 23.87 -37.32 -45.52
C ILE A 59 25.03 -36.59 -46.19
N GLY A 60 24.76 -35.97 -47.34
CA GLY A 60 25.76 -35.30 -48.16
C GLY A 60 26.44 -34.13 -47.46
N LYS A 61 27.65 -33.78 -47.93
CA LYS A 61 28.55 -32.79 -47.32
C LYS A 61 27.92 -31.43 -47.01
N TYR A 62 26.97 -30.99 -47.84
CA TYR A 62 26.29 -29.70 -47.72
C TYR A 62 24.81 -29.83 -47.33
N ALA A 63 24.38 -31.03 -46.92
CA ALA A 63 23.01 -31.31 -46.56
C ALA A 63 22.85 -31.42 -45.05
N THR A 64 21.71 -30.95 -44.56
CA THR A 64 21.27 -31.13 -43.18
C THR A 64 20.06 -32.06 -43.15
N LEU A 65 20.18 -33.18 -42.44
CA LEU A 65 19.01 -33.93 -42.00
C LEU A 65 18.56 -33.38 -40.64
N THR A 66 17.37 -32.78 -40.61
CA THR A 66 16.70 -32.39 -39.36
C THR A 66 15.60 -33.40 -39.05
N ILE A 67 15.55 -33.90 -37.82
CA ILE A 67 14.52 -34.81 -37.34
C ILE A 67 13.74 -34.07 -36.26
N GLU A 68 12.44 -33.90 -36.50
CA GLU A 68 11.53 -33.18 -35.61
C GLU A 68 11.11 -34.04 -34.39
N PRO A 69 10.61 -33.41 -33.31
CA PRO A 69 10.13 -34.13 -32.13
C PRO A 69 9.11 -35.24 -32.43
N GLY A 70 9.21 -36.33 -31.65
CA GLY A 70 8.30 -37.48 -31.74
C GLY A 70 8.51 -38.40 -32.94
N VAL A 71 9.53 -38.16 -33.78
CA VAL A 71 9.89 -39.07 -34.88
C VAL A 71 10.54 -40.35 -34.34
N GLU A 72 10.17 -41.47 -34.93
CA GLU A 72 10.73 -42.79 -34.69
C GLU A 72 11.50 -43.28 -35.92
N LEU A 73 12.75 -43.67 -35.70
CA LEU A 73 13.67 -44.18 -36.69
C LEU A 73 14.02 -45.62 -36.34
N ILE A 74 13.69 -46.53 -37.25
CA ILE A 74 13.87 -47.97 -37.04
C ILE A 74 14.75 -48.51 -38.15
N SER A 75 15.94 -48.99 -37.78
CA SER A 75 16.77 -49.73 -38.72
C SER A 75 16.21 -51.13 -38.97
N LYS A 76 16.39 -51.65 -40.18
CA LYS A 76 15.99 -53.02 -40.50
C LYS A 76 16.70 -54.00 -39.53
N PRO A 77 15.95 -54.86 -38.82
CA PRO A 77 16.55 -55.77 -37.85
C PRO A 77 17.64 -56.64 -38.47
N GLY A 78 18.81 -56.71 -37.80
CA GLY A 78 19.93 -57.55 -38.20
C GLY A 78 20.82 -57.00 -39.33
N THR A 79 20.52 -55.83 -39.92
CA THR A 79 21.36 -55.26 -40.98
C THR A 79 22.37 -54.23 -40.48
N GLY A 80 22.11 -53.59 -39.34
CA GLY A 80 22.94 -52.50 -38.82
C GLY A 80 22.94 -51.27 -39.73
N ASN A 81 21.92 -51.10 -40.58
CA ASN A 81 21.83 -49.92 -41.43
C ASN A 81 21.65 -48.67 -40.57
N GLY A 82 22.09 -47.53 -41.09
CA GLY A 82 21.81 -46.24 -40.48
C GLY A 82 22.38 -45.14 -41.35
N PHE A 83 23.01 -44.15 -40.71
CA PHE A 83 23.44 -42.95 -41.39
C PHE A 83 24.96 -42.91 -41.55
N THR A 84 25.41 -42.54 -42.74
CA THR A 84 26.77 -42.03 -42.96
C THR A 84 26.71 -40.53 -43.07
N VAL A 85 27.29 -39.83 -42.09
CA VAL A 85 27.13 -38.38 -41.94
C VAL A 85 28.37 -37.66 -42.49
N TYR A 86 28.24 -37.05 -43.68
CA TYR A 86 29.25 -36.12 -44.22
C TYR A 86 28.83 -34.64 -44.06
N GLY A 87 27.54 -34.38 -43.89
CA GLY A 87 26.96 -33.07 -43.57
C GLY A 87 26.48 -32.99 -42.11
N LYS A 88 25.24 -32.54 -41.88
CA LYS A 88 24.70 -32.35 -40.51
C LYS A 88 23.55 -33.32 -40.22
N LEU A 89 23.57 -33.92 -39.02
CA LEU A 89 22.45 -34.67 -38.45
C LEU A 89 21.96 -33.92 -37.21
N ARG A 90 20.71 -33.47 -37.21
CA ARG A 90 20.08 -32.73 -36.11
C ARG A 90 18.80 -33.42 -35.67
N ALA A 91 18.88 -34.25 -34.63
CA ALA A 91 17.72 -34.85 -33.97
C ALA A 91 17.38 -34.03 -32.72
N LEU A 92 16.36 -33.18 -32.83
CA LEU A 92 15.98 -32.22 -31.80
C LEU A 92 14.59 -32.55 -31.27
N GLY A 93 14.53 -33.44 -30.29
CA GLY A 93 13.29 -33.84 -29.63
C GLY A 93 12.85 -32.85 -28.55
N THR A 94 11.81 -33.25 -27.82
CA THR A 94 11.43 -32.58 -26.56
C THR A 94 11.18 -33.63 -25.48
N ALA A 95 11.14 -33.23 -24.22
CA ALA A 95 10.81 -34.14 -23.11
C ALA A 95 9.44 -34.85 -23.30
N ALA A 96 8.46 -34.16 -23.90
CA ALA A 96 7.13 -34.73 -24.17
C ALA A 96 7.11 -35.64 -25.41
N GLU A 97 7.95 -35.34 -26.40
CA GLU A 97 7.99 -36.01 -27.68
C GLU A 97 9.45 -36.35 -28.06
N PRO A 98 10.05 -37.35 -27.40
CA PRO A 98 11.43 -37.72 -27.67
C PRO A 98 11.55 -38.39 -29.05
N ILE A 99 12.70 -38.20 -29.69
CA ILE A 99 13.01 -38.87 -30.95
C ILE A 99 13.55 -40.26 -30.65
N LYS A 100 12.92 -41.29 -31.19
CA LYS A 100 13.33 -42.68 -30.97
C LYS A 100 14.26 -43.15 -32.08
N MET A 101 15.42 -43.67 -31.71
CA MET A 101 16.42 -44.20 -32.62
C MET A 101 16.76 -45.64 -32.22
N GLN A 102 16.24 -46.61 -32.98
CA GLN A 102 16.36 -48.03 -32.63
C GLN A 102 17.20 -48.81 -33.65
N GLY A 103 18.20 -49.55 -33.14
CA GLY A 103 18.91 -50.59 -33.89
C GLY A 103 19.85 -50.09 -34.99
N MET A 104 20.18 -48.80 -35.00
CA MET A 104 20.89 -48.17 -36.11
C MET A 104 22.39 -48.03 -35.89
N TYR A 105 23.12 -47.91 -37.01
CA TYR A 105 24.54 -47.55 -37.00
C TYR A 105 24.73 -46.13 -37.54
N ILE A 106 25.31 -45.24 -36.75
CA ILE A 106 25.64 -43.87 -37.18
C ILE A 106 27.15 -43.79 -37.33
N SER A 107 27.61 -43.62 -38.56
CA SER A 107 29.02 -43.50 -38.88
C SER A 107 29.33 -42.11 -39.43
N ALA A 108 30.47 -41.55 -39.04
CA ALA A 108 30.92 -40.28 -39.61
C ALA A 108 32.45 -40.23 -39.65
N TRP A 109 32.98 -39.92 -40.84
CA TRP A 109 34.41 -39.87 -41.12
C TRP A 109 34.61 -38.71 -42.10
N THR A 110 35.24 -37.62 -41.66
CA THR A 110 35.50 -36.49 -42.58
C THR A 110 36.94 -36.03 -42.51
N THR A 111 37.54 -35.75 -43.67
CA THR A 111 38.72 -34.89 -43.75
C THR A 111 38.28 -33.44 -43.87
N TRP A 112 37.98 -32.81 -42.73
CA TRP A 112 38.00 -31.36 -42.56
C TRP A 112 37.05 -30.52 -43.42
N THR A 113 35.75 -30.67 -43.19
CA THR A 113 34.84 -29.54 -43.37
C THR A 113 34.14 -29.18 -42.07
N LYS A 114 34.30 -27.92 -41.63
CA LYS A 114 33.68 -27.29 -40.44
C LYS A 114 32.15 -27.37 -40.40
N GLU A 115 31.54 -27.97 -41.41
CA GLU A 115 30.11 -28.02 -41.61
C GLU A 115 29.50 -29.34 -41.13
N ALA A 116 30.28 -30.40 -40.87
CA ALA A 116 29.73 -31.68 -40.41
C ALA A 116 29.56 -31.74 -38.88
N ALA A 117 28.35 -32.08 -38.40
CA ALA A 117 28.04 -32.14 -36.97
C ALA A 117 26.88 -33.10 -36.67
N ILE A 118 26.90 -33.72 -35.50
CA ILE A 118 25.81 -34.55 -34.97
C ILE A 118 25.28 -33.91 -33.68
N GLN A 119 23.98 -33.60 -33.67
CA GLN A 119 23.27 -33.07 -32.53
C GLN A 119 22.10 -33.98 -32.18
N LEU A 120 22.11 -34.52 -30.96
CA LEU A 120 21.04 -35.31 -30.36
C LEU A 120 20.55 -34.59 -29.11
N ASP A 121 19.28 -34.19 -29.09
CA ASP A 121 18.63 -33.63 -27.90
C ASP A 121 17.28 -34.33 -27.66
N HIS A 122 17.00 -34.73 -26.43
CA HIS A 122 15.79 -35.50 -26.07
C HIS A 122 15.56 -36.69 -27.00
N THR A 123 16.61 -37.50 -27.19
CA THR A 123 16.56 -38.72 -27.99
C THR A 123 16.53 -39.96 -27.11
N VAL A 124 15.86 -41.01 -27.57
CA VAL A 124 15.90 -42.34 -26.95
C VAL A 124 16.61 -43.26 -27.94
N VAL A 125 17.88 -43.54 -27.65
CA VAL A 125 18.78 -44.33 -28.49
C VAL A 125 18.92 -45.72 -27.90
N SER A 126 18.45 -46.73 -28.63
CA SER A 126 18.46 -48.12 -28.14
C SER A 126 19.09 -49.09 -29.14
N ASN A 127 19.91 -50.02 -28.64
CA ASN A 127 20.60 -51.04 -29.44
C ASN A 127 21.36 -50.43 -30.64
N ALA A 128 21.96 -49.25 -30.47
CA ALA A 128 22.61 -48.51 -31.54
C ALA A 128 24.12 -48.44 -31.36
N ASN A 129 24.85 -48.30 -32.47
CA ASN A 129 26.29 -48.07 -32.44
C ASN A 129 26.61 -46.78 -33.19
N MET A 130 27.37 -45.90 -32.56
CA MET A 130 27.77 -44.63 -33.13
C MET A 130 29.30 -44.60 -33.18
N ASP A 131 29.87 -44.59 -34.38
CA ASP A 131 31.33 -44.50 -34.59
C ASP A 131 31.65 -43.20 -35.34
N ILE A 132 32.12 -42.21 -34.59
CA ILE A 132 32.24 -40.83 -35.04
C ILE A 132 33.68 -40.37 -34.91
N GLN A 133 34.26 -39.94 -36.02
CA GLN A 133 35.65 -39.51 -36.09
C GLN A 133 35.78 -38.08 -36.63
N ASP A 134 36.51 -37.22 -35.91
CA ASP A 134 36.87 -35.86 -36.34
C ASP A 134 35.67 -34.91 -36.61
N LEU A 135 34.58 -35.03 -35.84
CA LEU A 135 33.37 -34.18 -35.91
C LEU A 135 33.01 -33.50 -34.59
N GLN A 136 32.13 -32.50 -34.65
CA GLN A 136 31.44 -31.97 -33.48
C GLN A 136 30.24 -32.87 -33.13
N VAL A 137 30.15 -33.27 -31.85
CA VAL A 137 29.07 -34.11 -31.32
C VAL A 137 28.48 -33.44 -30.09
N THR A 138 27.17 -33.23 -30.09
CA THR A 138 26.43 -32.72 -28.92
C THR A 138 25.28 -33.67 -28.61
N VAL A 139 25.26 -34.19 -27.39
CA VAL A 139 24.23 -35.07 -26.86
C VAL A 139 23.71 -34.44 -25.56
N THR A 140 22.42 -34.11 -25.53
CA THR A 140 21.79 -33.49 -24.36
C THR A 140 20.46 -34.17 -24.05
N ASN A 141 20.11 -34.26 -22.76
CA ASN A 141 18.80 -34.71 -22.27
C ASN A 141 18.31 -36.03 -22.88
N SER A 142 19.22 -36.93 -23.22
CA SER A 142 18.93 -38.12 -24.02
C SER A 142 19.08 -39.40 -23.20
N GLU A 143 18.43 -40.47 -23.64
CA GLU A 143 18.46 -41.78 -23.03
C GLU A 143 19.18 -42.77 -23.93
N PHE A 144 20.11 -43.54 -23.36
CA PHE A 144 20.88 -44.57 -24.04
C PHE A 144 20.71 -45.91 -23.32
N SER A 145 20.27 -46.92 -24.07
CA SER A 145 20.16 -48.31 -23.59
C SER A 145 20.81 -49.26 -24.59
N LYS A 146 21.70 -50.15 -24.11
CA LYS A 146 22.48 -51.07 -24.97
C LYS A 146 23.15 -50.37 -26.17
N ALA A 147 23.52 -49.10 -25.99
CA ALA A 147 24.05 -48.25 -27.04
C ALA A 147 25.52 -47.93 -26.80
N ASN A 148 26.31 -47.88 -27.88
CA ASN A 148 27.73 -47.58 -27.83
C ASN A 148 28.01 -46.28 -28.55
N LEU A 149 28.46 -45.26 -27.81
CA LEU A 149 28.93 -44.00 -28.37
C LEU A 149 30.46 -44.02 -28.42
N SER A 150 31.02 -44.36 -29.59
CA SER A 150 32.45 -44.44 -29.87
C SER A 150 32.91 -43.18 -30.62
N LEU A 151 33.78 -42.41 -29.98
CA LEU A 151 34.19 -41.08 -30.41
C LEU A 151 35.71 -41.05 -30.57
N SER A 152 36.22 -40.53 -31.69
CA SER A 152 37.67 -40.43 -31.95
C SER A 152 38.07 -39.09 -32.55
N GLY A 153 38.97 -38.34 -31.92
CA GLY A 153 39.40 -37.02 -32.42
C GLY A 153 38.29 -35.96 -32.50
N THR A 154 37.17 -36.16 -31.77
CA THR A 154 35.95 -35.32 -31.84
C THR A 154 35.93 -34.21 -30.80
N PHE A 155 35.11 -33.17 -31.04
CA PHE A 155 34.70 -32.21 -30.00
C PHE A 155 33.32 -32.63 -29.48
N ALA A 156 33.29 -33.28 -28.32
CA ALA A 156 32.12 -33.94 -27.80
C ALA A 156 31.61 -33.32 -26.49
N THR A 157 30.31 -33.06 -26.45
CA THR A 157 29.59 -32.60 -25.25
C THR A 157 28.42 -33.54 -25.00
N ILE A 158 28.43 -34.21 -23.85
CA ILE A 158 27.43 -35.21 -23.45
C ILE A 158 26.89 -34.79 -22.09
N GLU A 159 25.66 -34.28 -22.06
CA GLU A 159 25.11 -33.66 -20.86
C GLU A 159 23.70 -34.11 -20.53
N ASN A 160 23.39 -34.12 -19.22
CA ASN A 160 22.04 -34.34 -18.68
C ASN A 160 21.34 -35.61 -19.20
N SER A 161 22.12 -36.62 -19.59
CA SER A 161 21.62 -37.81 -20.28
C SER A 161 21.67 -39.02 -19.35
N PHE A 162 20.88 -40.05 -19.68
CA PHE A 162 20.75 -41.28 -18.91
C PHE A 162 21.30 -42.47 -19.67
N PHE A 163 22.22 -43.17 -19.05
CA PHE A 163 22.89 -44.34 -19.58
C PHE A 163 22.57 -45.54 -18.69
N HIS A 164 21.92 -46.53 -19.28
CA HIS A 164 21.52 -47.75 -18.58
C HIS A 164 21.59 -48.95 -19.51
N ASP A 165 21.28 -50.13 -19.00
CA ASP A 165 21.28 -51.39 -19.76
C ASP A 165 22.55 -51.58 -20.61
N GLN A 166 23.73 -51.40 -20.00
CA GLN A 166 25.06 -51.52 -20.63
C GLN A 166 25.40 -50.45 -21.68
N ALA A 167 24.70 -49.32 -21.70
CA ALA A 167 25.08 -48.18 -22.53
C ALA A 167 26.40 -47.56 -22.06
N LYS A 168 27.25 -47.16 -23.01
CA LYS A 168 28.61 -46.69 -22.73
C LYS A 168 29.11 -45.58 -23.65
N ILE A 169 30.05 -44.81 -23.13
CA ILE A 169 30.78 -43.76 -23.83
C ILE A 169 32.24 -44.20 -23.94
N GLY A 170 32.74 -44.29 -25.17
CA GLY A 170 34.15 -44.50 -25.47
C GLY A 170 34.71 -43.29 -26.21
N PHE A 171 35.78 -42.70 -25.70
CA PHE A 171 36.48 -41.60 -26.36
C PHE A 171 37.95 -41.94 -26.57
N THR A 172 38.47 -41.71 -27.78
CA THR A 172 39.89 -41.88 -28.11
C THR A 172 40.45 -40.58 -28.69
N SER A 173 41.50 -40.03 -28.09
CA SER A 173 42.25 -38.91 -28.69
C SER A 173 43.21 -39.44 -29.78
N THR A 174 43.40 -38.70 -30.87
CA THR A 174 44.23 -39.12 -32.01
C THR A 174 45.23 -38.02 -32.41
N GLY A 175 46.47 -38.45 -32.70
CA GLY A 175 47.65 -37.58 -32.84
C GLY A 175 47.61 -36.51 -33.92
N LEU A 176 46.62 -36.53 -34.80
CA LEU A 176 46.50 -35.52 -35.83
C LEU A 176 45.86 -34.25 -35.29
N LYS A 177 44.84 -34.31 -34.39
CA LYS A 177 44.16 -33.14 -33.83
C LYS A 177 43.50 -33.39 -32.45
N PRO A 178 43.69 -32.46 -31.49
CA PRO A 178 43.24 -32.63 -30.12
C PRO A 178 41.72 -32.41 -29.98
N GLY A 179 40.93 -33.49 -29.88
CA GLY A 179 39.52 -33.40 -29.52
C GLY A 179 39.31 -33.11 -28.03
N ASN A 180 38.20 -32.44 -27.67
CA ASN A 180 37.78 -32.22 -26.27
C ASN A 180 36.57 -33.09 -25.94
N LEU A 181 36.46 -33.54 -24.69
CA LEU A 181 35.28 -34.25 -24.18
C LEU A 181 34.76 -33.59 -22.90
N SER A 182 33.47 -33.29 -22.88
CA SER A 182 32.72 -32.96 -21.66
C SER A 182 31.63 -34.00 -21.42
N VAL A 183 31.69 -34.71 -20.29
CA VAL A 183 30.65 -35.60 -19.77
C VAL A 183 30.15 -34.99 -18.47
N LYS A 184 28.97 -34.37 -18.50
CA LYS A 184 28.45 -33.58 -17.37
C LYS A 184 26.98 -33.82 -17.04
N GLY A 185 26.62 -33.96 -15.77
CA GLY A 185 25.20 -34.04 -15.37
C GLY A 185 24.51 -35.35 -15.76
N ASN A 186 25.26 -36.37 -16.15
CA ASN A 186 24.70 -37.63 -16.63
C ASN A 186 24.44 -38.60 -15.48
N THR A 187 23.49 -39.51 -15.69
CA THR A 187 23.19 -40.60 -14.76
C THR A 187 23.53 -41.94 -15.39
N PHE A 188 24.30 -42.76 -14.68
CA PHE A 188 24.72 -44.09 -15.07
C PHE A 188 24.13 -45.12 -14.11
N ILE A 189 23.22 -45.95 -14.60
CA ILE A 189 22.62 -47.08 -13.86
C ILE A 189 22.83 -48.35 -14.69
N ASN A 190 23.99 -48.98 -14.53
CA ASN A 190 24.35 -50.22 -15.20
C ASN A 190 24.67 -51.29 -14.14
N ASP A 191 24.23 -52.54 -14.35
CA ASP A 191 24.21 -53.60 -13.34
C ASP A 191 25.22 -54.74 -13.55
N GLY A 192 26.10 -54.67 -14.57
CA GLY A 192 26.97 -55.78 -14.98
C GLY A 192 28.48 -55.61 -14.70
N SER A 193 29.17 -56.70 -14.32
CA SER A 193 30.63 -56.80 -14.33
C SER A 193 31.16 -57.03 -15.75
N GLY A 194 32.13 -56.22 -16.21
CA GLY A 194 32.79 -56.37 -17.52
C GLY A 194 32.64 -55.20 -18.49
N TYR A 195 31.88 -54.16 -18.12
CA TYR A 195 31.69 -52.94 -18.90
C TYR A 195 32.13 -51.71 -18.12
N THR A 196 32.53 -50.66 -18.85
CA THR A 196 32.88 -49.35 -18.30
C THR A 196 31.93 -48.32 -18.86
N ASP A 197 31.33 -47.51 -17.99
CA ASP A 197 30.39 -46.45 -18.39
C ASP A 197 31.07 -45.40 -19.26
N VAL A 198 32.23 -44.93 -18.78
CA VAL A 198 33.05 -43.95 -19.48
C VAL A 198 34.47 -44.48 -19.60
N LYS A 199 34.83 -44.82 -20.84
CA LYS A 199 36.19 -45.21 -21.20
C LYS A 199 36.86 -44.08 -21.97
N LEU A 200 37.92 -43.52 -21.41
CA LEU A 200 38.73 -42.52 -22.08
C LEU A 200 40.07 -43.15 -22.48
N SER A 201 40.48 -42.92 -23.72
CA SER A 201 41.78 -43.38 -24.21
C SER A 201 42.56 -42.26 -24.86
N ARG A 202 43.82 -42.10 -24.48
CA ARG A 202 44.69 -41.04 -25.02
C ARG A 202 45.78 -41.66 -25.89
N ARG A 203 45.81 -41.32 -27.19
CA ARG A 203 46.85 -41.79 -28.14
C ARG A 203 47.66 -40.64 -28.76
N ASP A 204 47.60 -39.46 -28.16
CA ASP A 204 48.27 -38.25 -28.62
C ASP A 204 48.89 -37.42 -27.47
N THR A 205 49.64 -36.38 -27.84
CA THR A 205 50.27 -35.43 -26.91
C THR A 205 49.38 -34.23 -26.56
N SER A 206 48.08 -34.28 -26.90
CA SER A 206 47.10 -33.18 -26.73
C SER A 206 46.88 -32.73 -25.29
N THR A 207 46.97 -31.43 -25.00
CA THR A 207 46.57 -30.88 -23.68
C THR A 207 45.09 -30.52 -23.57
N ALA A 208 44.26 -30.95 -24.53
CA ALA A 208 42.82 -30.71 -24.50
C ALA A 208 42.18 -31.20 -23.19
N PRO A 209 41.28 -30.40 -22.58
CA PRO A 209 40.59 -30.82 -21.37
C PRO A 209 39.61 -31.95 -21.68
N MET A 210 39.65 -32.99 -20.82
CA MET A 210 38.63 -34.02 -20.71
C MET A 210 38.01 -33.92 -19.32
N THR A 211 36.70 -33.66 -19.25
CA THR A 211 35.98 -33.47 -18.00
C THR A 211 34.90 -34.54 -17.86
N ILE A 212 34.90 -35.23 -16.73
CA ILE A 212 33.84 -36.11 -16.27
C ILE A 212 33.39 -35.51 -14.94
N THR A 213 32.47 -34.55 -14.95
CA THR A 213 32.11 -33.81 -13.73
C THR A 213 30.61 -33.82 -13.49
N GLU A 214 30.19 -33.72 -12.24
CA GLU A 214 28.76 -33.64 -11.90
C GLU A 214 27.95 -34.83 -12.45
N ASN A 215 28.48 -36.05 -12.48
CA ASN A 215 27.73 -37.24 -12.92
C ASN A 215 27.36 -38.14 -11.73
N ASN A 216 26.28 -38.91 -11.87
CA ASN A 216 25.89 -39.96 -10.95
C ASN A 216 26.32 -41.32 -11.49
N PHE A 217 27.20 -42.02 -10.77
CA PHE A 217 27.57 -43.40 -11.01
C PHE A 217 26.95 -44.28 -9.95
N PHE A 218 25.93 -45.05 -10.32
CA PHE A 218 25.31 -46.02 -9.43
C PHE A 218 25.94 -47.40 -9.55
N GLY A 219 26.11 -48.04 -8.39
CA GLY A 219 26.70 -49.37 -8.24
C GLY A 219 28.23 -49.31 -8.10
N THR A 220 28.74 -49.78 -6.96
CA THR A 220 30.18 -49.75 -6.63
C THR A 220 30.91 -51.08 -6.86
N ASN A 221 30.18 -52.10 -7.35
CA ASN A 221 30.72 -53.44 -7.62
C ASN A 221 31.22 -53.61 -9.07
N ARG A 222 31.49 -52.50 -9.79
CA ARG A 222 31.89 -52.49 -11.20
C ARG A 222 32.82 -51.32 -11.50
N LEU A 223 33.51 -51.39 -12.63
CA LEU A 223 34.39 -50.32 -13.10
C LEU A 223 33.57 -49.24 -13.82
N ALA A 224 33.28 -48.12 -13.16
CA ALA A 224 32.48 -47.03 -13.70
C ALA A 224 33.28 -46.17 -14.69
N VAL A 225 34.48 -45.75 -14.31
CA VAL A 225 35.35 -44.89 -15.14
C VAL A 225 36.69 -45.58 -15.38
N LYS A 226 37.14 -45.61 -16.64
CA LYS A 226 38.44 -46.17 -17.03
C LYS A 226 39.22 -45.19 -17.89
N LEU A 227 40.46 -44.90 -17.49
CA LEU A 227 41.43 -44.15 -18.28
C LEU A 227 42.49 -45.12 -18.85
N ASP A 228 42.57 -45.23 -20.19
CA ASP A 228 43.47 -46.14 -20.94
C ASP A 228 44.46 -45.34 -21.83
N GLY A 229 45.73 -45.13 -21.42
CA GLY A 229 46.69 -44.42 -22.27
C GLY A 229 48.14 -44.44 -21.76
N PRO A 230 49.17 -44.59 -22.62
CA PRO A 230 50.54 -44.94 -22.20
C PRO A 230 51.48 -43.72 -22.04
N SER A 231 51.08 -42.64 -21.37
CA SER A 231 51.98 -41.49 -21.16
C SER A 231 51.76 -40.81 -19.81
N PRO A 232 52.79 -40.75 -18.93
CA PRO A 232 52.73 -40.06 -17.65
C PRO A 232 52.40 -38.56 -17.82
N GLY A 233 51.48 -38.03 -17.02
CA GLY A 233 51.13 -36.60 -16.96
C GLY A 233 49.79 -36.20 -17.58
N TRP A 234 48.92 -37.16 -17.90
CA TRP A 234 47.52 -36.93 -18.27
C TRP A 234 46.54 -36.98 -17.08
N ALA A 235 46.03 -35.82 -16.67
CA ALA A 235 44.91 -35.72 -15.73
C ALA A 235 43.57 -35.45 -16.43
N ALA A 236 42.50 -36.12 -15.98
CA ALA A 236 41.11 -35.79 -16.31
C ALA A 236 40.43 -35.18 -15.07
N ASP A 237 39.60 -34.15 -15.28
CA ASP A 237 38.83 -33.56 -14.19
C ASP A 237 37.64 -34.46 -13.85
N GLY A 238 37.68 -35.08 -12.68
CA GLY A 238 36.66 -35.97 -12.13
C GLY A 238 35.84 -35.35 -11.00
N THR A 239 35.94 -34.04 -10.80
CA THR A 239 35.39 -33.39 -9.60
C THR A 239 33.86 -33.41 -9.61
N ASN A 240 33.29 -33.40 -8.40
CA ASN A 240 31.84 -33.35 -8.20
C ASN A 240 31.06 -34.52 -8.82
N ASN A 241 31.68 -35.66 -9.07
CA ASN A 241 30.93 -36.89 -9.35
C ASN A 241 30.41 -37.52 -8.06
N TYR A 242 29.31 -38.26 -8.20
CA TYR A 242 28.61 -38.93 -7.13
C TYR A 242 28.60 -40.44 -7.38
N TRP A 243 28.99 -41.23 -6.39
CA TRP A 243 29.43 -42.62 -6.59
C TRP A 243 28.51 -43.67 -5.94
N GLY A 244 27.36 -43.24 -5.40
CA GLY A 244 26.46 -44.08 -4.63
C GLY A 244 26.91 -44.33 -3.18
N THR A 245 28.07 -43.81 -2.75
CA THR A 245 28.61 -44.02 -1.40
C THR A 245 29.61 -42.92 -1.01
N THR A 246 29.74 -42.66 0.30
CA THR A 246 30.83 -41.85 0.87
C THR A 246 32.04 -42.69 1.29
N ASP A 247 31.97 -44.02 1.15
CA ASP A 247 33.09 -44.92 1.43
C ASP A 247 34.15 -44.83 0.32
N SER A 248 35.25 -44.15 0.63
CA SER A 248 36.37 -43.95 -0.28
C SER A 248 36.99 -45.24 -0.78
N THR A 249 36.88 -46.36 -0.06
CA THR A 249 37.41 -47.66 -0.49
C THR A 249 36.58 -48.28 -1.61
N LEU A 250 35.25 -48.12 -1.53
CA LEU A 250 34.32 -48.59 -2.56
C LEU A 250 34.38 -47.71 -3.81
N VAL A 251 34.58 -46.40 -3.64
CA VAL A 251 34.78 -45.48 -4.77
C VAL A 251 36.08 -45.80 -5.51
N ASN A 252 37.19 -46.01 -4.80
CA ASN A 252 38.47 -46.41 -5.40
C ASN A 252 38.34 -47.67 -6.27
N ARG A 253 37.56 -48.68 -5.84
CA ARG A 253 37.32 -49.89 -6.63
C ARG A 253 36.54 -49.65 -7.94
N SER A 254 35.83 -48.53 -8.03
CA SER A 254 34.95 -48.19 -9.16
C SER A 254 35.65 -47.32 -10.20
N VAL A 255 36.88 -46.91 -9.97
CA VAL A 255 37.70 -46.07 -10.84
C VAL A 255 38.99 -46.82 -11.19
N TYR A 256 39.39 -46.76 -12.46
CA TYR A 256 40.70 -47.26 -12.90
C TYR A 256 41.42 -46.13 -13.62
N ASP A 257 42.42 -45.54 -12.95
CA ASP A 257 43.00 -44.26 -13.34
C ASP A 257 44.54 -44.23 -13.34
N GLY A 258 45.22 -45.32 -13.70
CA GLY A 258 46.69 -45.35 -13.87
C GLY A 258 47.50 -45.26 -12.57
N SER A 259 46.97 -44.61 -11.53
CA SER A 259 47.52 -44.57 -10.17
C SER A 259 47.59 -45.96 -9.54
N ASP A 260 46.65 -46.84 -9.90
CA ASP A 260 46.61 -48.27 -9.53
C ASP A 260 47.83 -49.06 -10.06
N LEU A 261 48.50 -48.56 -11.10
CA LEU A 261 49.67 -49.18 -11.72
C LEU A 261 51.00 -48.49 -11.36
N GLY A 262 50.98 -47.51 -10.46
CA GLY A 262 52.18 -46.78 -10.03
C GLY A 262 52.71 -45.76 -11.06
N TYR A 263 51.97 -45.52 -12.14
CA TYR A 263 52.25 -44.42 -13.07
C TYR A 263 51.47 -43.20 -12.63
N GLY A 264 52.15 -42.06 -12.50
CA GLY A 264 51.53 -40.82 -12.06
C GLY A 264 50.57 -40.27 -13.11
N ASP A 265 49.28 -40.47 -12.86
CA ASP A 265 48.09 -39.75 -13.31
C ASP A 265 46.92 -40.11 -12.40
N ARG A 266 45.96 -39.20 -12.13
CA ARG A 266 44.86 -39.39 -11.17
C ARG A 266 43.57 -38.76 -11.70
N LEU A 267 42.45 -39.49 -11.60
CA LEU A 267 41.11 -38.89 -11.66
C LEU A 267 40.90 -38.15 -10.33
N ASN A 268 40.78 -36.83 -10.35
CA ASN A 268 40.49 -36.09 -9.12
C ASN A 268 39.00 -36.27 -8.75
N TYR A 269 38.69 -37.08 -7.74
CA TYR A 269 37.32 -37.31 -7.30
C TYR A 269 37.17 -37.14 -5.78
N GLN A 270 35.94 -36.89 -5.34
CA GLN A 270 35.54 -36.94 -3.93
C GLN A 270 34.42 -37.97 -3.75
N PRO A 271 34.36 -38.69 -2.61
CA PRO A 271 33.36 -39.72 -2.39
C PRO A 271 32.03 -39.08 -1.98
N TYR A 272 31.35 -38.46 -2.94
CA TYR A 272 29.99 -37.99 -2.72
C TYR A 272 29.00 -39.13 -2.94
N ALA A 273 28.03 -39.28 -2.03
CA ALA A 273 27.07 -40.37 -2.10
C ALA A 273 26.15 -40.26 -3.32
N TYR A 274 25.45 -39.15 -3.50
CA TYR A 274 24.50 -38.99 -4.58
C TYR A 274 24.12 -37.51 -4.77
N LYS A 275 23.83 -37.09 -6.01
CA LYS A 275 23.14 -35.82 -6.28
C LYS A 275 22.00 -36.03 -7.27
N PRO A 276 20.76 -35.75 -6.88
CA PRO A 276 19.65 -35.81 -7.81
C PRO A 276 19.74 -34.73 -8.89
N PHE A 277 19.50 -35.12 -10.14
CA PHE A 277 19.38 -34.21 -11.28
C PHE A 277 17.91 -34.02 -11.66
N ALA A 278 17.57 -32.83 -12.14
CA ALA A 278 16.22 -32.49 -12.62
C ALA A 278 15.91 -33.06 -14.02
N ASN A 279 16.70 -34.03 -14.50
CA ASN A 279 16.65 -34.54 -15.88
C ASN A 279 15.57 -35.61 -16.12
N GLY A 280 14.71 -35.91 -15.13
CA GLY A 280 13.54 -36.78 -15.29
C GLY A 280 13.83 -38.28 -15.28
N PHE A 281 15.09 -38.70 -15.08
CA PHE A 281 15.50 -40.10 -15.06
C PHE A 281 15.49 -40.70 -13.63
N PRO A 282 15.46 -42.04 -13.47
CA PRO A 282 15.27 -42.70 -12.18
C PRO A 282 16.32 -42.29 -11.12
N MET A 283 15.84 -41.93 -9.93
CA MET A 283 16.68 -41.63 -8.76
C MET A 283 16.92 -42.92 -7.95
N GLY A 284 18.16 -43.18 -7.50
CA GLY A 284 18.49 -44.38 -6.69
C GLY A 284 17.77 -44.43 -5.33
N ALA A 285 18.03 -45.43 -4.49
CA ALA A 285 17.50 -45.49 -3.11
C ALA A 285 18.30 -44.60 -2.13
N MET A 286 17.71 -44.21 -0.99
CA MET A 286 18.33 -43.35 0.05
C MET A 286 19.06 -44.20 1.12
N LEU A 287 20.20 -43.72 1.63
CA LEU A 287 21.00 -44.37 2.67
C LEU A 287 20.34 -44.25 4.05
N ALA A 288 20.31 -45.34 4.81
CA ALA A 288 19.83 -45.33 6.20
C ALA A 288 20.77 -44.52 7.11
N PRO A 289 20.23 -43.66 8.02
CA PRO A 289 21.06 -42.83 8.89
C PRO A 289 21.95 -43.66 9.81
N GLN A 290 23.22 -43.27 9.95
CA GLN A 290 24.17 -43.84 10.90
C GLN A 290 24.32 -42.89 12.09
N VAL A 291 23.91 -43.29 13.29
CA VAL A 291 23.81 -42.41 14.48
C VAL A 291 24.86 -42.80 15.52
N LYS A 292 25.53 -41.82 16.14
CA LYS A 292 26.48 -42.03 17.26
C LYS A 292 25.73 -42.39 18.57
N PRO A 293 26.36 -43.07 19.54
CA PRO A 293 25.77 -43.35 20.86
C PRO A 293 25.20 -42.11 21.57
N ILE A 294 24.11 -42.28 22.33
CA ILE A 294 23.39 -41.21 23.02
C ILE A 294 23.20 -41.60 24.49
N SER A 295 23.59 -40.72 25.40
CA SER A 295 23.35 -40.81 26.85
C SER A 295 22.24 -39.84 27.29
N ASP A 296 21.82 -39.95 28.54
CA ASP A 296 20.79 -39.12 29.17
C ASP A 296 21.23 -37.67 29.42
N SER A 297 22.51 -37.39 29.26
CA SER A 297 23.09 -36.04 29.21
C SER A 297 23.26 -35.51 27.78
N SER A 298 23.01 -36.32 26.75
CA SER A 298 23.22 -35.93 25.35
C SER A 298 22.14 -34.96 24.84
N ALA A 299 22.55 -33.75 24.49
CA ALA A 299 21.67 -32.70 23.94
C ALA A 299 21.57 -32.71 22.40
N MET A 300 22.26 -33.64 21.73
CA MET A 300 22.39 -33.67 20.27
C MET A 300 22.35 -35.11 19.77
N VAL A 301 21.66 -35.33 18.64
CA VAL A 301 21.77 -36.53 17.82
C VAL A 301 22.74 -36.25 16.69
N LYS A 302 23.85 -37.00 16.60
CA LYS A 302 24.88 -36.81 15.57
C LYS A 302 25.00 -38.05 14.68
N GLY A 303 25.16 -37.86 13.38
CA GLY A 303 25.24 -38.97 12.44
C GLY A 303 25.56 -38.59 11.00
N THR A 304 25.43 -39.56 10.10
CA THR A 304 25.63 -39.41 8.64
C THR A 304 24.53 -40.10 7.83
N THR A 305 24.21 -39.56 6.65
CA THR A 305 23.23 -40.07 5.66
C THR A 305 23.41 -39.28 4.33
N ASP A 306 22.43 -39.28 3.42
CA ASP A 306 22.45 -38.48 2.20
C ASP A 306 22.53 -36.96 2.48
N ALA A 307 23.26 -36.24 1.65
CA ALA A 307 23.33 -34.78 1.68
C ALA A 307 21.98 -34.14 1.29
N GLU A 308 21.73 -32.92 1.77
CA GLU A 308 20.51 -32.14 1.48
C GLU A 308 19.19 -32.86 1.88
N ALA A 309 19.26 -33.74 2.88
CA ALA A 309 18.13 -34.44 3.47
C ALA A 309 17.66 -33.75 4.75
N THR A 310 16.35 -33.79 4.99
CA THR A 310 15.71 -33.46 6.27
C THR A 310 15.83 -34.65 7.20
N VAL A 311 16.21 -34.44 8.46
CA VAL A 311 16.36 -35.44 9.52
C VAL A 311 15.35 -35.17 10.62
N ASN A 312 14.50 -36.15 10.90
CA ASN A 312 13.50 -36.15 11.95
C ASN A 312 13.90 -37.10 13.08
N VAL A 313 13.84 -36.64 14.33
CA VAL A 313 14.05 -37.47 15.51
C VAL A 313 12.72 -37.68 16.22
N LEU A 314 12.40 -38.92 16.53
CA LEU A 314 11.18 -39.34 17.21
C LEU A 314 11.52 -40.05 18.52
N LYS A 315 10.84 -39.69 19.61
CA LYS A 315 10.83 -40.39 20.90
C LYS A 315 9.64 -41.32 20.98
N ASN A 316 9.87 -42.63 21.07
CA ASN A 316 8.81 -43.64 21.15
C ASN A 316 7.71 -43.45 20.06
N GLY A 317 8.12 -43.08 18.84
CA GLY A 317 7.22 -42.79 17.72
C GLY A 317 6.59 -41.39 17.68
N THR A 318 6.93 -40.51 18.63
CA THR A 318 6.48 -39.10 18.66
C THR A 318 7.60 -38.18 18.19
N PHE A 319 7.34 -37.31 17.23
CA PHE A 319 8.31 -36.32 16.75
C PHE A 319 8.80 -35.39 17.87
N ILE A 320 10.13 -35.20 17.98
CA ILE A 320 10.75 -34.33 19.01
C ILE A 320 11.75 -33.31 18.45
N ALA A 321 12.32 -33.53 17.26
CA ALA A 321 13.22 -32.56 16.64
C ALA A 321 13.35 -32.80 15.13
N GLU A 322 13.70 -31.74 14.39
CA GLU A 322 14.01 -31.76 12.97
C GLU A 322 15.30 -30.98 12.71
N GLY A 323 16.05 -31.36 11.68
CA GLY A 323 17.01 -30.49 11.04
C GLY A 323 17.41 -31.05 9.68
N SER A 324 18.58 -30.69 9.18
CA SER A 324 19.02 -31.08 7.84
C SER A 324 20.47 -31.56 7.83
N THR A 325 20.81 -32.37 6.84
CA THR A 325 22.20 -32.78 6.58
C THR A 325 22.98 -31.69 5.87
N LYS A 326 24.28 -31.65 6.11
CA LYS A 326 25.24 -30.80 5.38
C LYS A 326 25.54 -31.41 4.01
N ALA A 327 26.27 -30.67 3.17
CA ALA A 327 26.68 -31.10 1.83
C ALA A 327 27.55 -32.39 1.83
N ASP A 328 28.20 -32.72 2.94
CA ASP A 328 28.97 -33.95 3.13
C ASP A 328 28.15 -35.12 3.71
N GLY A 329 26.84 -34.93 3.92
CA GLY A 329 25.94 -35.94 4.48
C GLY A 329 25.94 -36.03 6.01
N THR A 330 26.71 -35.21 6.72
CA THR A 330 26.72 -35.19 8.19
C THR A 330 25.51 -34.42 8.75
N PHE A 331 24.97 -34.84 9.89
CA PHE A 331 23.94 -34.10 10.63
C PHE A 331 24.23 -34.02 12.12
N GLU A 332 23.83 -32.91 12.72
CA GLU A 332 23.79 -32.70 14.16
C GLU A 332 22.46 -32.04 14.53
N ILE A 333 21.54 -32.79 15.14
CA ILE A 333 20.19 -32.34 15.46
C ILE A 333 20.08 -32.11 16.98
N PRO A 334 19.82 -30.87 17.43
CA PRO A 334 19.51 -30.62 18.83
C PRO A 334 18.25 -31.35 19.26
N ILE A 335 18.34 -32.06 20.39
CA ILE A 335 17.19 -32.70 21.03
C ILE A 335 17.13 -32.28 22.50
N PRO A 336 15.95 -32.27 23.13
CA PRO A 336 15.88 -32.31 24.58
C PRO A 336 16.65 -33.52 25.08
N VAL A 337 17.36 -33.37 26.20
CA VAL A 337 17.95 -34.52 26.91
C VAL A 337 16.87 -35.55 27.23
N GLN A 338 17.23 -36.82 27.14
CA GLN A 338 16.29 -37.93 27.28
C GLN A 338 16.63 -38.75 28.51
N THR A 339 15.65 -39.37 29.15
CA THR A 339 15.93 -40.26 30.28
C THR A 339 16.61 -41.53 29.78
N GLY A 340 17.53 -42.08 30.58
CA GLY A 340 18.13 -43.40 30.33
C GLY A 340 17.06 -44.46 30.05
N GLY A 341 17.31 -45.31 29.05
CA GLY A 341 16.38 -46.33 28.55
C GLY A 341 15.38 -45.85 27.49
N THR A 342 15.38 -44.57 27.08
CA THR A 342 14.49 -44.06 26.02
C THR A 342 14.87 -44.59 24.64
N ASN A 343 13.90 -45.01 23.81
CA ASN A 343 14.13 -45.39 22.41
C ASN A 343 13.88 -44.19 21.47
N LEU A 344 14.88 -43.86 20.66
CA LEU A 344 14.85 -42.81 19.66
C LEU A 344 14.89 -43.40 18.24
N THR A 345 14.00 -42.93 17.36
CA THR A 345 13.98 -43.25 15.93
C THR A 345 14.41 -42.04 15.12
N ILE A 346 15.37 -42.20 14.22
CA ILE A 346 15.90 -41.15 13.36
C ILE A 346 15.45 -41.47 11.93
N SER A 347 14.57 -40.64 11.37
CA SER A 347 14.04 -40.75 10.01
C SER A 347 14.58 -39.64 9.13
N VAL A 348 14.85 -39.90 7.86
CA VAL A 348 15.36 -38.92 6.90
C VAL A 348 14.47 -38.83 5.67
N THR A 349 14.39 -37.65 5.08
CA THR A 349 13.60 -37.37 3.88
C THR A 349 14.31 -36.35 3.00
N ASP A 350 14.53 -36.64 1.72
CA ASP A 350 15.15 -35.68 0.80
C ASP A 350 14.16 -34.71 0.13
N SER A 351 14.68 -33.76 -0.66
CA SER A 351 13.88 -32.79 -1.42
C SER A 351 12.95 -33.41 -2.48
N TYR A 352 13.16 -34.69 -2.79
CA TYR A 352 12.37 -35.48 -3.74
C TYR A 352 11.40 -36.45 -3.04
N LYS A 353 11.25 -36.33 -1.71
CA LYS A 353 10.34 -37.11 -0.87
C LYS A 353 10.68 -38.59 -0.74
N ARG A 354 11.93 -39.00 -1.01
CA ARG A 354 12.44 -40.33 -0.64
C ARG A 354 12.72 -40.37 0.86
N THR A 355 12.51 -41.51 1.53
CA THR A 355 12.66 -41.63 2.99
C THR A 355 13.48 -42.85 3.43
N SER A 356 14.16 -42.76 4.58
CA SER A 356 14.87 -43.88 5.25
C SER A 356 14.92 -43.69 6.79
N GLU A 357 15.24 -44.71 7.60
CA GLU A 357 15.24 -44.60 9.08
C GLU A 357 16.19 -45.55 9.84
N THR A 358 16.47 -45.25 11.12
CA THR A 358 17.22 -46.09 12.11
C THR A 358 16.71 -45.87 13.55
N SER A 359 17.11 -46.69 14.54
CA SER A 359 16.73 -46.52 15.97
C SER A 359 17.88 -46.78 16.96
N ILE A 360 17.85 -46.13 18.14
CA ILE A 360 18.87 -46.19 19.20
C ILE A 360 18.29 -46.01 20.62
N ILE A 361 18.87 -46.66 21.65
CA ILE A 361 18.48 -46.54 23.07
C ILE A 361 19.43 -45.59 23.82
N VAL A 362 18.87 -44.69 24.62
CA VAL A 362 19.59 -43.72 25.46
C VAL A 362 20.19 -44.40 26.70
N GLN A 363 21.45 -44.12 27.03
CA GLN A 363 22.16 -44.67 28.21
C GLN A 363 21.99 -43.79 29.47
N ASP A 364 21.94 -44.39 30.66
CA ASP A 364 21.89 -43.67 31.96
C ASP A 364 23.30 -43.52 32.54
N GLU A 365 23.79 -42.29 32.64
CA GLU A 365 25.10 -41.96 33.22
C GLU A 365 24.99 -40.95 34.37
N THR A 366 23.77 -40.64 34.83
CA THR A 366 23.54 -39.59 35.83
C THR A 366 23.60 -40.16 37.24
N ALA A 367 24.45 -39.59 38.09
CA ALA A 367 24.49 -39.96 39.52
C ALA A 367 23.30 -39.40 40.32
N PRO A 368 22.89 -40.08 41.41
CA PRO A 368 21.91 -39.55 42.36
C PRO A 368 22.31 -38.16 42.83
N GLU A 369 21.32 -37.32 43.09
CA GLU A 369 21.55 -36.07 43.79
C GLU A 369 22.18 -36.31 45.18
N MET A 370 23.00 -35.35 45.62
CA MET A 370 23.60 -35.36 46.95
C MET A 370 22.50 -35.48 48.02
N PRO A 371 22.60 -36.44 48.97
CA PRO A 371 21.64 -36.58 50.06
C PRO A 371 21.46 -35.26 50.81
N GLN A 372 20.25 -34.98 51.26
CA GLN A 372 19.98 -33.87 52.17
C GLN A 372 19.98 -34.41 53.58
N ILE A 373 20.67 -33.71 54.48
CA ILE A 373 20.73 -34.03 55.91
C ILE A 373 19.82 -33.06 56.63
N ASN A 374 18.85 -33.56 57.40
CA ASN A 374 18.08 -32.71 58.29
C ASN A 374 19.01 -32.11 59.37
N PRO A 375 18.75 -30.90 59.88
CA PRO A 375 19.56 -30.28 60.91
C PRO A 375 19.77 -31.22 62.10
N VAL A 376 21.02 -31.43 62.47
CA VAL A 376 21.40 -32.24 63.63
C VAL A 376 21.87 -31.28 64.70
N THR A 377 21.19 -31.27 65.84
CA THR A 377 21.59 -30.50 67.02
C THR A 377 22.26 -31.41 68.05
N ASP A 378 22.88 -30.80 69.06
CA ASP A 378 23.40 -31.49 70.24
C ASP A 378 22.32 -32.27 71.02
N GLN A 379 21.04 -32.02 70.73
CA GLN A 379 19.89 -32.76 71.27
C GLN A 379 19.40 -33.91 70.37
N SER A 380 19.97 -34.09 69.17
CA SER A 380 19.47 -35.05 68.17
C SER A 380 19.94 -36.50 68.42
N GLU A 381 19.03 -37.47 68.21
CA GLU A 381 19.25 -38.92 68.38
C GLU A 381 19.16 -39.71 67.07
N VAL A 382 18.88 -39.03 65.96
CA VAL A 382 18.82 -39.62 64.62
C VAL A 382 19.42 -38.63 63.62
N VAL A 383 20.10 -39.15 62.61
CA VAL A 383 20.39 -38.41 61.38
C VAL A 383 19.36 -38.85 60.36
N SER A 384 18.44 -37.94 60.07
CA SER A 384 17.40 -38.16 59.06
C SER A 384 17.63 -37.24 57.88
N GLY A 385 16.96 -37.52 56.78
CA GLY A 385 17.12 -36.73 55.58
C GLY A 385 16.47 -37.38 54.38
N THR A 386 16.82 -36.89 53.20
CA THR A 386 16.31 -37.40 51.93
C THR A 386 17.44 -37.71 50.97
N SER A 387 17.28 -38.75 50.17
CA SER A 387 18.11 -39.07 49.01
C SER A 387 17.20 -39.49 47.86
N GLU A 388 17.79 -39.89 46.73
CA GLU A 388 17.02 -40.54 45.67
C GLU A 388 16.24 -41.75 46.22
N ALA A 389 15.00 -41.94 45.78
CA ALA A 389 14.13 -43.01 46.23
C ALA A 389 14.75 -44.39 45.98
N ASN A 390 14.71 -45.26 46.98
CA ASN A 390 15.34 -46.58 46.96
C ASN A 390 16.87 -46.59 46.76
N ALA A 391 17.54 -45.44 46.81
CA ALA A 391 19.00 -45.37 46.78
C ALA A 391 19.60 -45.84 48.11
N LEU A 392 20.81 -46.41 48.05
CA LEU A 392 21.54 -46.82 49.25
C LEU A 392 22.26 -45.62 49.87
N VAL A 393 21.85 -45.21 51.07
CA VAL A 393 22.44 -44.10 51.82
C VAL A 393 23.53 -44.61 52.77
N THR A 394 24.69 -43.98 52.73
CA THR A 394 25.84 -44.28 53.60
C THR A 394 26.19 -43.06 54.44
N LEU A 395 26.07 -43.17 55.76
CA LEU A 395 26.41 -42.17 56.76
C LEU A 395 27.76 -42.47 57.40
N LYS A 396 28.59 -41.45 57.55
CA LYS A 396 29.88 -41.47 58.23
C LYS A 396 29.94 -40.40 59.31
N ILE A 397 30.22 -40.82 60.56
CA ILE A 397 30.44 -39.92 61.71
C ILE A 397 31.76 -40.35 62.35
N ASN A 398 32.77 -39.48 62.30
CA ASN A 398 34.15 -39.83 62.67
C ASN A 398 34.62 -41.09 61.91
N ASP A 399 35.08 -42.13 62.62
CA ASP A 399 35.51 -43.41 62.06
C ASP A 399 34.39 -44.45 61.88
N THR A 400 33.13 -44.10 62.17
CA THR A 400 31.99 -45.04 62.11
C THR A 400 31.18 -44.83 60.84
N GLU A 401 30.95 -45.92 60.09
CA GLU A 401 30.06 -45.95 58.91
C GLU A 401 28.78 -46.74 59.20
N LEU A 402 27.64 -46.18 58.81
CA LEU A 402 26.30 -46.73 58.95
C LEU A 402 25.57 -46.64 57.61
N THR A 403 24.79 -47.65 57.24
CA THR A 403 24.06 -47.66 55.95
C THR A 403 22.57 -47.87 56.13
N ARG A 404 21.78 -47.30 55.22
CA ARG A 404 20.33 -47.48 55.14
C ARG A 404 19.84 -47.19 53.73
N THR A 405 18.93 -48.00 53.21
CA THR A 405 18.21 -47.67 51.97
C THR A 405 17.15 -46.62 52.26
N SER A 406 17.02 -45.61 51.41
CA SER A 406 15.89 -44.68 51.45
C SER A 406 14.59 -45.38 51.06
N ASP A 407 13.46 -44.89 51.55
CA ASP A 407 12.16 -45.43 51.16
C ASP A 407 11.76 -45.02 49.72
N ASN A 408 10.57 -45.45 49.29
CA ASN A 408 10.00 -45.08 47.97
C ASN A 408 9.79 -43.59 47.78
N ASN A 409 9.85 -42.79 48.86
CA ASN A 409 9.73 -41.34 48.84
C ASN A 409 11.09 -40.66 49.04
N GLY A 410 12.19 -41.42 49.09
CA GLY A 410 13.53 -40.89 49.29
C GLY A 410 13.90 -40.61 50.74
N ASN A 411 13.05 -40.89 51.74
CA ASN A 411 13.37 -40.58 53.13
C ASN A 411 14.29 -41.65 53.74
N PHE A 412 15.25 -41.20 54.54
CA PHE A 412 16.06 -42.08 55.39
C PHE A 412 16.10 -41.56 56.83
N SER A 413 16.28 -42.49 57.77
CA SER A 413 16.49 -42.18 59.19
C SER A 413 17.45 -43.18 59.79
N ILE A 414 18.64 -42.70 60.16
CA ILE A 414 19.75 -43.48 60.69
C ILE A 414 19.93 -43.10 62.18
N PRO A 415 19.67 -44.01 63.12
CA PRO A 415 19.87 -43.74 64.55
C PRO A 415 21.33 -43.42 64.91
N ILE A 416 21.54 -42.45 65.80
CA ILE A 416 22.86 -42.03 66.31
C ILE A 416 22.80 -41.74 67.82
N SER A 417 23.93 -41.67 68.52
CA SER A 417 23.97 -41.07 69.87
C SER A 417 23.99 -39.53 69.78
N LYS A 418 23.58 -38.83 70.85
CA LYS A 418 23.77 -37.36 70.94
C LYS A 418 25.23 -36.99 70.73
N GLN A 419 25.44 -35.92 69.98
CA GLN A 419 26.77 -35.45 69.57
C GLN A 419 27.07 -34.09 70.20
N THR A 420 28.34 -33.75 70.35
CA THR A 420 28.76 -32.42 70.78
C THR A 420 28.61 -31.41 69.65
N VAL A 421 28.30 -30.15 69.97
CA VAL A 421 28.28 -29.05 68.99
C VAL A 421 29.62 -29.01 68.23
N GLY A 422 29.55 -28.98 66.90
CA GLY A 422 30.69 -28.94 65.99
C GLY A 422 31.16 -30.29 65.40
N THR A 423 30.58 -31.44 65.80
CA THR A 423 30.92 -32.75 65.20
C THR A 423 30.52 -32.83 63.72
N LEU A 424 31.40 -33.35 62.85
CA LEU A 424 31.16 -33.51 61.40
C LEU A 424 30.47 -34.85 61.06
N ILE A 425 29.46 -34.78 60.20
CA ILE A 425 28.64 -35.87 59.70
C ILE A 425 28.71 -35.84 58.16
N GLU A 426 28.96 -36.97 57.50
CA GLU A 426 29.09 -37.08 56.03
C GLU A 426 28.17 -38.18 55.46
N LEU A 427 27.49 -37.93 54.32
CA LEU A 427 26.47 -38.82 53.73
C LEU A 427 26.59 -38.96 52.20
N THR A 428 26.50 -40.17 51.64
CA THR A 428 26.41 -40.41 50.18
C THR A 428 25.20 -41.28 49.81
N ALA A 429 24.71 -41.19 48.58
CA ALA A 429 23.68 -42.06 48.01
C ALA A 429 24.17 -42.77 46.74
N THR A 430 23.66 -43.98 46.49
CA THR A 430 23.99 -44.78 45.30
C THR A 430 22.72 -45.30 44.63
N ASP A 431 22.58 -45.10 43.32
CA ASP A 431 21.40 -45.46 42.52
C ASP A 431 21.42 -46.93 42.02
N ALA A 432 20.40 -47.30 41.23
CA ALA A 432 20.29 -48.64 40.64
C ALA A 432 21.28 -48.92 39.49
N ALA A 433 21.72 -47.87 38.78
CA ALA A 433 22.75 -47.93 37.73
C ALA A 433 24.19 -47.98 38.32
N LYS A 434 24.31 -47.89 39.67
CA LYS A 434 25.53 -47.86 40.48
C LYS A 434 26.32 -46.56 40.38
N ASN A 435 25.69 -45.48 39.97
CA ASN A 435 26.28 -44.15 40.07
C ASN A 435 26.21 -43.67 41.54
N VAL A 436 27.24 -42.97 42.01
CA VAL A 436 27.37 -42.50 43.41
C VAL A 436 27.28 -40.98 43.45
N SER A 437 26.49 -40.45 44.38
CA SER A 437 26.33 -39.01 44.58
C SER A 437 27.60 -38.35 45.10
N GLN A 438 27.65 -37.02 45.04
CA GLN A 438 28.59 -36.25 45.88
C GLN A 438 28.25 -36.42 47.37
N PRO A 439 29.23 -36.28 48.30
CA PRO A 439 29.00 -36.40 49.73
C PRO A 439 28.36 -35.13 50.33
N ALA A 440 27.28 -35.31 51.08
CA ALA A 440 26.66 -34.30 51.92
C ALA A 440 27.37 -34.20 53.26
N LYS A 441 27.57 -32.99 53.79
CA LYS A 441 28.22 -32.76 55.08
C LYS A 441 27.37 -31.88 55.99
N ALA A 442 27.31 -32.21 57.28
CA ALA A 442 26.66 -31.40 58.30
C ALA A 442 27.52 -31.33 59.56
N ILE A 443 27.44 -30.21 60.27
CA ILE A 443 27.98 -30.08 61.63
C ILE A 443 26.83 -30.10 62.64
N VAL A 444 27.09 -30.62 63.82
CA VAL A 444 26.12 -30.63 64.91
C VAL A 444 25.97 -29.20 65.48
N LEU A 445 24.75 -28.70 65.51
CA LEU A 445 24.39 -27.33 65.90
C LEU A 445 23.98 -27.25 67.37
N ASP A 446 24.05 -26.05 67.96
CA ASP A 446 23.50 -25.78 69.30
C ASP A 446 21.97 -25.61 69.21
N GLY A 447 21.21 -26.37 70.01
CA GLY A 447 19.75 -26.28 70.09
C GLY A 447 19.21 -25.69 71.40
N THR A 448 20.02 -25.00 72.20
CA THR A 448 19.64 -24.48 73.53
C THR A 448 18.91 -23.13 73.44
N LEU A 449 17.72 -22.97 74.06
CA LEU A 449 16.91 -21.73 73.94
C LEU A 449 17.31 -20.63 74.95
N PRO A 450 17.27 -19.32 74.58
CA PRO A 450 17.44 -18.19 75.51
C PRO A 450 16.25 -17.96 76.45
N ALA A 451 16.50 -17.37 77.63
CA ALA A 451 15.47 -17.10 78.64
C ALA A 451 14.45 -16.01 78.24
N LYS A 452 13.28 -16.03 78.90
CA LYS A 452 12.14 -15.12 78.63
C LYS A 452 12.48 -13.64 78.90
N LEU A 453 12.09 -12.75 77.99
CA LEU A 453 12.28 -11.29 78.07
C LEU A 453 11.16 -10.53 78.82
N GLU A 454 11.46 -9.33 79.34
CA GLU A 454 10.54 -8.45 80.09
C GLU A 454 10.46 -7.03 79.49
N ILE A 455 9.27 -6.41 79.45
CA ILE A 455 9.02 -5.02 78.96
C ILE A 455 8.30 -4.21 80.05
N ASN A 456 8.70 -2.95 80.26
CA ASN A 456 8.28 -2.13 81.41
C ASN A 456 7.26 -1.00 81.09
N GLU A 457 6.93 -0.79 79.82
CA GLU A 457 6.13 0.36 79.34
C GLU A 457 4.88 -0.10 78.59
N GLU A 458 3.81 0.71 78.63
CA GLU A 458 2.57 0.43 77.90
C GLU A 458 2.70 0.81 76.41
N LEU A 459 2.28 -0.10 75.53
CA LEU A 459 2.32 0.10 74.09
C LEU A 459 1.00 0.69 73.59
N THR A 460 1.05 1.92 73.09
CA THR A 460 -0.08 2.66 72.51
C THR A 460 0.16 2.91 71.02
N ASP A 461 -0.89 3.29 70.29
CA ASP A 461 -0.83 3.64 68.88
C ASP A 461 -0.11 4.96 68.57
N GLN A 462 0.43 5.61 69.61
CA GLN A 462 1.32 6.77 69.53
C GLN A 462 2.76 6.44 69.96
N THR A 463 2.98 5.25 70.54
CA THR A 463 4.30 4.82 71.01
C THR A 463 5.21 4.50 69.81
N ILE A 464 6.46 4.98 69.87
CA ILE A 464 7.51 4.72 68.86
C ILE A 464 8.81 4.14 69.44
N MET A 465 8.83 3.91 70.75
CA MET A 465 9.96 3.33 71.49
C MET A 465 9.42 2.54 72.68
N ILE A 466 10.00 1.37 72.97
CA ILE A 466 9.83 0.65 74.25
C ILE A 466 11.17 0.10 74.74
N SER A 467 11.30 -0.02 76.06
CA SER A 467 12.48 -0.60 76.72
C SER A 467 12.17 -1.88 77.51
N GLY A 468 13.17 -2.73 77.68
CA GLY A 468 13.04 -4.01 78.38
C GLY A 468 14.36 -4.66 78.80
N LYS A 469 14.30 -5.90 79.32
CA LYS A 469 15.45 -6.71 79.75
C LYS A 469 15.43 -8.15 79.23
N VAL A 470 16.61 -8.69 78.91
CA VAL A 470 16.86 -10.11 78.56
C VAL A 470 18.33 -10.49 78.78
N GLU A 471 18.71 -11.74 78.50
CA GLU A 471 20.10 -12.24 78.58
C GLU A 471 21.08 -11.40 77.73
N PRO A 472 22.25 -11.01 78.26
CA PRO A 472 23.23 -10.19 77.55
C PRO A 472 23.68 -10.78 76.20
N GLY A 473 23.80 -9.93 75.17
CA GLY A 473 24.23 -10.35 73.83
C GLY A 473 23.14 -10.98 72.96
N THR A 474 21.95 -11.22 73.53
CA THR A 474 20.75 -11.66 72.80
C THR A 474 20.20 -10.53 71.94
N THR A 475 19.76 -10.85 70.73
CA THR A 475 19.00 -9.94 69.87
C THR A 475 17.52 -10.06 70.17
N VAL A 476 16.86 -8.95 70.46
CA VAL A 476 15.41 -8.86 70.65
C VAL A 476 14.79 -8.38 69.34
N GLU A 477 13.81 -9.12 68.85
CA GLU A 477 12.98 -8.76 67.70
C GLU A 477 11.57 -8.43 68.17
N MET A 478 11.01 -7.37 67.61
CA MET A 478 9.62 -6.98 67.78
C MET A 478 8.93 -7.08 66.43
N GLN A 479 7.82 -7.80 66.38
CA GLN A 479 7.03 -8.05 65.19
C GLN A 479 5.60 -7.53 65.38
N ALA A 480 5.04 -6.93 64.33
CA ALA A 480 3.62 -6.63 64.24
C ALA A 480 3.08 -7.29 62.97
N GLU A 481 1.95 -8.00 63.07
CA GLU A 481 1.32 -8.69 61.93
C GLU A 481 2.27 -9.65 61.18
N GLY A 482 3.19 -10.29 61.91
CA GLY A 482 4.19 -11.22 61.36
C GLY A 482 5.40 -10.56 60.68
N LYS A 483 5.53 -9.22 60.73
CA LYS A 483 6.68 -8.48 60.19
C LYS A 483 7.52 -7.87 61.29
N ILE A 484 8.84 -8.02 61.21
CA ILE A 484 9.79 -7.34 62.09
C ILE A 484 9.71 -5.82 61.90
N ILE A 485 9.40 -5.11 62.99
CA ILE A 485 9.26 -3.64 63.04
C ILE A 485 10.39 -2.97 63.82
N SER A 486 11.05 -3.68 64.73
CA SER A 486 12.22 -3.19 65.44
C SER A 486 13.09 -4.35 65.90
N THR A 487 14.40 -4.12 65.97
CA THR A 487 15.37 -5.05 66.53
C THR A 487 16.35 -4.29 67.42
N ALA A 488 16.79 -4.93 68.50
CA ALA A 488 17.78 -4.38 69.42
C ALA A 488 18.61 -5.49 70.05
N THR A 489 19.91 -5.31 70.15
CA THR A 489 20.75 -6.24 70.93
C THR A 489 20.78 -5.78 72.38
N ALA A 490 20.53 -6.72 73.30
CA ALA A 490 20.64 -6.46 74.73
C ALA A 490 22.09 -6.16 75.10
N GLY A 491 22.30 -5.04 75.81
CA GLY A 491 23.61 -4.63 76.30
C GLY A 491 24.23 -5.63 77.29
N THR A 492 25.43 -5.35 77.76
CA THR A 492 26.12 -6.19 78.76
C THR A 492 25.40 -6.23 80.11
N ASP A 493 24.49 -5.29 80.35
CA ASP A 493 23.58 -5.20 81.51
C ASP A 493 22.22 -5.87 81.26
N GLY A 494 22.02 -6.47 80.08
CA GLY A 494 20.79 -7.12 79.66
C GLY A 494 19.69 -6.15 79.23
N VAL A 495 19.93 -4.84 79.17
CA VAL A 495 18.92 -3.84 78.78
C VAL A 495 18.86 -3.71 77.26
N PHE A 496 17.65 -3.60 76.71
CA PHE A 496 17.42 -3.30 75.31
C PHE A 496 16.43 -2.15 75.12
N THR A 497 16.52 -1.47 73.98
CA THR A 497 15.58 -0.43 73.56
C THR A 497 15.21 -0.65 72.10
N LEU A 498 13.93 -0.88 71.85
CA LEU A 498 13.37 -1.04 70.52
C LEU A 498 12.80 0.30 70.07
N ASN A 499 13.20 0.74 68.89
CA ASN A 499 12.76 1.99 68.26
C ASN A 499 12.17 1.71 66.88
N TRP A 500 11.09 2.39 66.51
CA TRP A 500 10.50 2.32 65.17
C TRP A 500 9.98 3.69 64.74
N SER A 501 9.76 3.88 63.45
CA SER A 501 9.45 5.20 62.88
C SER A 501 7.96 5.46 62.68
N THR A 502 7.13 4.41 62.60
CA THR A 502 5.71 4.52 62.27
C THR A 502 4.88 3.98 63.42
N PRO A 503 4.05 4.82 64.08
CA PRO A 503 3.19 4.33 65.16
C PRO A 503 2.33 3.14 64.70
N ILE A 504 2.17 2.16 65.58
CA ILE A 504 1.50 0.90 65.27
C ILE A 504 0.00 1.12 65.45
N LYS A 505 -0.84 0.59 64.56
CA LYS A 505 -2.28 0.74 64.66
C LYS A 505 -2.80 0.16 65.99
N ALA A 506 -3.77 0.84 66.59
CA ALA A 506 -4.49 0.32 67.74
C ALA A 506 -5.14 -1.05 67.47
N GLY A 507 -5.14 -1.91 68.48
CA GLY A 507 -5.63 -3.28 68.41
C GLY A 507 -4.64 -4.28 67.78
N THR A 508 -3.57 -3.83 67.14
CA THR A 508 -2.53 -4.71 66.60
C THR A 508 -1.84 -5.46 67.74
N GLN A 509 -1.70 -6.78 67.58
CA GLN A 509 -0.86 -7.58 68.46
C GLN A 509 0.58 -7.51 67.99
N VAL A 510 1.46 -7.12 68.91
CA VAL A 510 2.90 -7.13 68.72
C VAL A 510 3.47 -8.33 69.47
N VAL A 511 4.36 -9.06 68.81
CA VAL A 511 5.09 -10.19 69.36
C VAL A 511 6.54 -9.79 69.54
N VAL A 512 7.10 -10.01 70.73
CA VAL A 512 8.51 -9.75 71.03
C VAL A 512 9.20 -11.08 71.34
N THR A 513 10.34 -11.32 70.71
CA THR A 513 11.11 -12.56 70.84
C THR A 513 12.58 -12.25 71.06
N ALA A 514 13.25 -13.01 71.92
CA ALA A 514 14.68 -12.95 72.14
C ALA A 514 15.39 -14.06 71.35
N ILE A 515 16.56 -13.74 70.81
CA ILE A 515 17.34 -14.60 69.91
C ILE A 515 18.79 -14.61 70.39
N ASP A 516 19.28 -15.78 70.79
CA ASP A 516 20.66 -15.92 71.25
C ASP A 516 21.68 -15.81 70.07
N PRO A 517 22.99 -15.77 70.34
CA PRO A 517 24.00 -15.76 69.28
C PRO A 517 24.02 -17.01 68.38
N ALA A 518 23.42 -18.13 68.80
CA ALA A 518 23.25 -19.35 68.02
C ALA A 518 21.93 -19.39 67.22
N ASN A 519 21.16 -18.29 67.25
CA ASN A 519 19.88 -18.09 66.58
C ASN A 519 18.72 -18.93 67.14
N ASN A 520 18.83 -19.42 68.37
CA ASN A 520 17.72 -20.03 69.10
C ASN A 520 16.79 -18.94 69.63
N ARG A 521 15.48 -19.18 69.57
CA ARG A 521 14.45 -18.19 69.91
C ARG A 521 13.78 -18.51 71.25
N SER A 522 13.57 -17.49 72.08
CA SER A 522 12.77 -17.62 73.30
C SER A 522 11.29 -17.87 72.97
N ASP A 523 10.50 -18.17 74.01
CA ASP A 523 9.04 -18.05 73.93
C ASP A 523 8.62 -16.61 73.53
N GLU A 524 7.49 -16.50 72.83
CA GLU A 524 6.92 -15.24 72.37
C GLU A 524 6.24 -14.45 73.50
N LEU A 525 6.48 -13.13 73.56
CA LEU A 525 5.74 -12.19 74.40
C LEU A 525 4.78 -11.35 73.54
N THR A 526 3.47 -11.53 73.71
CA THR A 526 2.45 -10.76 72.98
C THR A 526 1.92 -9.57 73.77
N ILE A 527 1.92 -8.38 73.16
CA ILE A 527 1.40 -7.12 73.70
C ILE A 527 0.38 -6.56 72.70
N THR A 528 -0.80 -6.13 73.16
CA THR A 528 -1.80 -5.48 72.28
C THR A 528 -1.63 -3.97 72.34
N VAL A 529 -1.51 -3.33 71.17
CA VAL A 529 -1.40 -1.87 71.05
C VAL A 529 -2.73 -1.24 71.45
N LYS A 530 -2.73 -0.32 72.40
CA LYS A 530 -3.94 0.40 72.82
C LYS A 530 -4.18 1.64 71.97
N ASP A 531 -5.45 1.95 71.74
CA ASP A 531 -5.88 3.16 71.06
C ASP A 531 -5.80 4.38 71.98
N LYS A 532 -5.12 5.42 71.53
CA LYS A 532 -5.08 6.73 72.18
C LYS A 532 -5.30 7.89 71.20
N THR A 533 -5.55 7.61 69.93
CA THR A 533 -5.70 8.64 68.90
C THR A 533 -7.16 9.04 68.76
N ALA A 534 -7.48 10.31 68.99
CA ALA A 534 -8.82 10.83 68.78
C ALA A 534 -9.23 10.80 67.29
N PRO A 535 -10.52 10.56 66.99
CA PRO A 535 -10.99 10.49 65.62
C PRO A 535 -10.82 11.86 64.96
N VAL A 536 -10.34 11.90 63.73
CA VAL A 536 -10.16 13.16 63.00
C VAL A 536 -11.54 13.76 62.73
N LEU A 537 -11.78 15.00 63.15
CA LEU A 537 -13.04 15.71 62.88
C LEU A 537 -12.81 16.83 61.86
N THR A 538 -13.58 16.80 60.78
CA THR A 538 -13.68 17.89 59.82
C THR A 538 -15.12 18.35 59.69
N LEU A 539 -15.31 19.67 59.60
CA LEU A 539 -16.61 20.26 59.38
C LEU A 539 -16.69 20.76 57.94
N ASP A 540 -17.84 20.55 57.31
CA ASP A 540 -18.12 21.05 55.98
C ASP A 540 -18.47 22.55 56.08
N PHE A 541 -17.48 23.40 55.80
CA PHE A 541 -17.66 24.84 55.78
C PHE A 541 -18.26 25.36 54.46
N VAL A 542 -18.48 24.50 53.46
CA VAL A 542 -19.22 24.85 52.22
C VAL A 542 -20.71 24.95 52.53
N PHE A 543 -21.21 24.11 53.45
CA PHE A 543 -22.58 24.13 53.94
C PHE A 543 -22.62 24.28 55.47
N PRO A 544 -22.20 25.42 56.03
CA PRO A 544 -22.28 25.66 57.47
C PRO A 544 -23.75 25.66 57.91
N PRO A 545 -24.06 25.34 59.18
CA PRO A 545 -25.43 25.41 59.69
C PRO A 545 -25.97 26.83 59.53
N THR A 546 -27.22 26.97 59.08
CA THR A 546 -27.86 28.27 58.87
C THR A 546 -29.16 28.40 59.63
N THR A 547 -29.71 29.61 59.71
CA THR A 547 -31.00 29.87 60.37
C THR A 547 -32.18 29.15 59.71
N THR A 548 -32.08 28.80 58.42
CA THR A 548 -33.12 28.09 57.65
C THR A 548 -32.79 26.64 57.35
N ASN A 549 -31.52 26.23 57.50
CA ASN A 549 -31.07 24.84 57.36
C ASN A 549 -30.17 24.46 58.57
N PRO A 550 -30.78 24.03 59.70
CA PRO A 550 -30.06 23.77 60.94
C PRO A 550 -29.43 22.38 60.90
N THR A 551 -28.44 22.18 60.03
CA THR A 551 -27.69 20.93 59.95
C THR A 551 -26.20 21.17 60.06
N VAL A 552 -25.51 20.40 60.90
CA VAL A 552 -24.05 20.35 60.96
C VAL A 552 -23.59 19.16 60.15
N LYS A 553 -22.78 19.44 59.12
CA LYS A 553 -22.20 18.42 58.25
C LYS A 553 -20.70 18.38 58.41
N GLY A 554 -20.14 17.22 58.15
CA GLY A 554 -18.71 17.03 58.21
C GLY A 554 -18.33 15.59 57.97
N THR A 555 -17.05 15.31 58.22
CA THR A 555 -16.56 13.94 58.28
C THR A 555 -15.86 13.69 59.58
N SER A 556 -15.99 12.45 60.05
CA SER A 556 -15.11 11.91 61.07
C SER A 556 -14.80 10.46 60.77
N GLU A 557 -14.08 9.80 61.67
CA GLU A 557 -13.85 8.37 61.55
C GLU A 557 -15.20 7.62 61.51
N PRO A 558 -15.40 6.68 60.56
CA PRO A 558 -16.62 5.88 60.50
C PRO A 558 -16.95 5.22 61.85
N GLY A 559 -18.21 5.36 62.28
CA GLY A 559 -18.68 4.86 63.58
C GLY A 559 -18.42 5.79 64.75
N ALA A 560 -17.61 6.85 64.60
CA ALA A 560 -17.41 7.83 65.67
C ALA A 560 -18.73 8.51 66.06
N THR A 561 -18.96 8.63 67.37
CA THR A 561 -20.10 9.36 67.93
C THR A 561 -19.83 10.85 67.82
N ILE A 562 -20.73 11.58 67.17
CA ILE A 562 -20.63 13.02 67.00
C ILE A 562 -21.62 13.70 67.93
N GLN A 563 -21.15 14.64 68.73
CA GLN A 563 -21.97 15.45 69.62
C GLN A 563 -21.87 16.91 69.23
N VAL A 564 -23.01 17.57 69.01
CA VAL A 564 -23.06 19.02 68.83
C VAL A 564 -23.47 19.64 70.16
N VAL A 565 -22.59 20.48 70.68
CA VAL A 565 -22.63 21.05 72.02
C VAL A 565 -22.79 22.56 71.91
N LYS A 566 -23.69 23.11 72.72
CA LYS A 566 -23.87 24.55 72.90
C LYS A 566 -23.81 24.86 74.39
N ASN A 567 -22.95 25.79 74.79
CA ASN A 567 -22.77 26.18 76.20
C ASN A 567 -22.57 24.98 77.14
N SER A 568 -21.76 24.00 76.71
CA SER A 568 -21.50 22.75 77.44
C SER A 568 -22.70 21.77 77.58
N GLU A 569 -23.80 22.01 76.89
CA GLU A 569 -24.95 21.10 76.79
C GLU A 569 -25.00 20.44 75.39
N ILE A 570 -25.19 19.12 75.34
CA ILE A 570 -25.37 18.39 74.08
C ILE A 570 -26.75 18.71 73.52
N ILE A 571 -26.80 19.39 72.38
CA ILE A 571 -28.05 19.79 71.73
C ILE A 571 -28.45 18.86 70.58
N ALA A 572 -27.50 18.07 70.06
CA ALA A 572 -27.77 17.02 69.08
C ALA A 572 -26.66 15.96 69.11
N THR A 573 -27.01 14.73 68.74
CA THR A 573 -26.06 13.62 68.59
C THR A 573 -26.23 12.95 67.24
N GLY A 574 -25.15 12.42 66.70
CA GLY A 574 -25.18 11.58 65.51
C GLY A 574 -24.00 10.63 65.49
N VAL A 575 -23.88 9.89 64.39
CA VAL A 575 -22.77 8.97 64.15
C VAL A 575 -22.25 9.24 62.74
N ALA A 576 -20.93 9.25 62.56
CA ALA A 576 -20.34 9.24 61.23
C ALA A 576 -20.62 7.87 60.59
N VAL A 577 -21.36 7.86 59.49
CA VAL A 577 -21.73 6.60 58.80
C VAL A 577 -20.51 5.96 58.13
N ASP A 578 -20.65 4.78 57.54
CA ASP A 578 -19.54 3.94 57.05
C ASP A 578 -18.55 4.66 56.09
N ASN A 579 -19.01 5.68 55.36
CA ASN A 579 -18.16 6.49 54.49
C ASN A 579 -17.47 7.68 55.20
N GLY A 580 -17.57 7.73 56.52
CA GLY A 580 -17.01 8.78 57.39
C GLY A 580 -17.83 10.07 57.42
N THR A 581 -18.93 10.19 56.67
CA THR A 581 -19.73 11.42 56.63
C THR A 581 -20.77 11.44 57.76
N PHE A 582 -21.05 12.62 58.29
CA PHE A 582 -22.21 12.85 59.15
C PHE A 582 -22.99 14.08 58.70
N ASN A 583 -24.30 14.04 58.94
CA ASN A 583 -25.21 15.14 58.71
C ASN A 583 -26.23 15.17 59.86
N ILE A 584 -25.98 16.04 60.83
CA ILE A 584 -26.73 16.07 62.08
C ILE A 584 -27.66 17.26 62.05
N THR A 585 -28.96 17.00 62.13
CA THR A 585 -29.95 18.06 62.31
C THR A 585 -29.88 18.56 63.75
N ILE A 586 -29.71 19.86 63.92
CA ILE A 586 -29.69 20.54 65.21
C ILE A 586 -31.01 21.31 65.40
N PRO A 587 -31.41 21.60 66.66
CA PRO A 587 -32.51 22.53 66.91
C PRO A 587 -32.21 23.91 66.28
N ALA A 588 -33.24 24.64 65.85
CA ALA A 588 -33.08 25.96 65.23
C ALA A 588 -32.25 26.92 66.10
N GLN A 589 -31.26 27.56 65.49
CA GLN A 589 -30.34 28.50 66.14
C GLN A 589 -30.43 29.89 65.51
N THR A 590 -30.11 30.93 66.28
CA THR A 590 -29.99 32.30 65.77
C THR A 590 -28.65 32.51 65.08
N LYS A 591 -28.59 33.43 64.11
CA LYS A 591 -27.34 33.87 63.45
C LYS A 591 -26.28 34.23 64.49
N GLY A 592 -25.05 33.79 64.25
CA GLY A 592 -23.90 34.04 65.13
C GLY A 592 -23.78 33.09 66.32
N THR A 593 -24.63 32.06 66.41
CA THR A 593 -24.47 31.01 67.44
C THR A 593 -23.23 30.16 67.13
N ILE A 594 -22.30 30.07 68.07
CA ILE A 594 -21.15 29.15 67.99
C ILE A 594 -21.54 27.81 68.61
N LEU A 595 -21.30 26.74 67.86
CA LEU A 595 -21.52 25.35 68.28
C LEU A 595 -20.18 24.65 68.33
N GLU A 596 -19.94 23.86 69.38
CA GLU A 596 -18.80 22.96 69.47
C GLU A 596 -19.24 21.57 69.03
N VAL A 597 -18.60 21.03 68.00
CA VAL A 597 -18.82 19.69 67.50
C VAL A 597 -17.69 18.82 68.01
N GLN A 598 -18.04 17.74 68.68
CA GLN A 598 -17.10 16.76 69.22
C GLN A 598 -17.27 15.44 68.49
N ALA A 599 -16.17 14.76 68.18
CA ALA A 599 -16.17 13.39 67.68
C ALA A 599 -15.46 12.48 68.68
N ILE A 600 -16.10 11.38 69.02
CA ILE A 600 -15.66 10.42 70.03
C ILE A 600 -15.58 9.05 69.37
N ASP A 601 -14.41 8.41 69.40
CA ASP A 601 -14.24 7.06 68.87
C ASP A 601 -14.73 5.98 69.86
N ASN A 602 -14.60 4.71 69.46
CA ASN A 602 -14.99 3.58 70.30
C ASN A 602 -14.09 3.36 71.53
N ALA A 603 -12.85 3.87 71.52
CA ALA A 603 -11.93 3.81 72.64
C ALA A 603 -12.15 4.96 73.65
N GLY A 604 -13.01 5.92 73.31
CA GLY A 604 -13.36 7.07 74.13
C GLY A 604 -12.45 8.29 73.92
N ASN A 605 -11.56 8.29 72.92
CA ASN A 605 -10.75 9.46 72.61
C ASN A 605 -11.63 10.51 71.89
N THR A 606 -11.46 11.79 72.22
CA THR A 606 -12.34 12.87 71.77
C THR A 606 -11.56 13.95 71.02
N SER A 607 -12.06 14.40 69.87
CA SER A 607 -11.63 15.61 69.18
C SER A 607 -12.77 16.64 69.12
N SER A 608 -12.45 17.94 69.07
CA SER A 608 -13.48 19.00 68.99
C SER A 608 -13.13 20.11 67.99
N LYS A 609 -14.16 20.69 67.36
CA LYS A 609 -14.10 21.86 66.46
C LYS A 609 -15.33 22.74 66.63
N THR A 610 -15.20 24.03 66.41
CA THR A 610 -16.34 24.97 66.47
C THR A 610 -16.84 25.37 65.07
N VAL A 611 -18.14 25.66 64.98
CA VAL A 611 -18.78 26.22 63.79
C VAL A 611 -19.81 27.28 64.18
N GLU A 612 -19.83 28.40 63.45
CA GLU A 612 -20.79 29.48 63.64
C GLU A 612 -22.00 29.29 62.71
N VAL A 613 -23.20 29.56 63.23
CA VAL A 613 -24.44 29.54 62.44
C VAL A 613 -24.51 30.79 61.57
N LEU A 614 -24.43 30.60 60.24
CA LEU A 614 -24.36 31.67 59.26
C LEU A 614 -25.73 31.99 58.63
N GLU A 615 -25.77 33.11 57.92
CA GLU A 615 -26.84 33.48 57.00
C GLU A 615 -26.21 33.46 55.60
N ILE A 616 -26.60 32.52 54.74
CA ILE A 616 -26.02 32.33 53.40
C ILE A 616 -26.84 33.06 52.35
N ASP A 617 -26.16 33.73 51.41
CA ASP A 617 -26.77 34.24 50.20
C ASP A 617 -26.86 33.12 49.16
N THR A 618 -28.04 32.52 49.06
CA THR A 618 -28.36 31.48 48.08
C THR A 618 -28.98 32.04 46.81
N THR A 619 -28.84 33.34 46.57
CA THR A 619 -29.54 34.02 45.47
C THR A 619 -28.74 33.88 44.18
N PRO A 620 -29.22 33.13 43.17
CA PRO A 620 -28.52 33.05 41.89
C PRO A 620 -28.57 34.37 41.12
N PRO A 621 -27.58 34.64 40.25
CA PRO A 621 -27.68 35.73 39.29
C PRO A 621 -28.93 35.52 38.43
N PRO A 622 -29.65 36.59 38.04
CA PRO A 622 -30.75 36.50 37.10
C PRO A 622 -30.34 35.82 35.78
N ALA A 623 -31.28 35.13 35.13
CA ALA A 623 -31.03 34.49 33.83
C ALA A 623 -30.54 35.49 32.76
N PRO A 624 -29.47 35.18 32.00
CA PRO A 624 -28.99 36.05 30.94
C PRO A 624 -30.07 36.38 29.90
N THR A 625 -30.28 37.66 29.62
CA THR A 625 -31.09 38.07 28.48
C THR A 625 -30.24 37.98 27.22
N VAL A 626 -30.49 36.95 26.40
CA VAL A 626 -29.71 36.67 25.19
C VAL A 626 -30.41 37.22 23.94
N ASP A 627 -29.65 37.88 23.06
CA ASP A 627 -30.12 38.29 21.74
C ASP A 627 -30.52 37.08 20.87
N ASP A 628 -31.29 37.31 19.82
CA ASP A 628 -31.68 36.21 18.91
C ASP A 628 -30.50 35.72 18.07
N ILE A 629 -30.28 34.40 18.10
CA ILE A 629 -29.20 33.73 17.38
C ILE A 629 -29.74 33.20 16.05
N ASN A 630 -29.04 33.48 14.96
CA ASN A 630 -29.38 32.97 13.64
C ASN A 630 -28.18 32.29 12.95
N ILE A 631 -28.43 31.69 11.79
CA ILE A 631 -27.44 30.90 11.03
C ILE A 631 -26.18 31.68 10.58
N PHE A 632 -26.17 33.01 10.71
CA PHE A 632 -25.01 33.86 10.43
C PHE A 632 -24.31 34.38 11.68
N SER A 633 -24.90 34.21 12.87
CA SER A 633 -24.31 34.65 14.13
C SER A 633 -22.94 33.98 14.34
N THR A 634 -21.94 34.79 14.68
CA THR A 634 -20.58 34.34 15.03
C THR A 634 -20.24 34.62 16.49
N ALA A 635 -21.20 35.16 17.24
CA ALA A 635 -21.11 35.39 18.67
C ALA A 635 -22.50 35.29 19.30
N VAL A 636 -22.53 35.00 20.58
CA VAL A 636 -23.71 35.12 21.44
C VAL A 636 -23.55 36.38 22.27
N THR A 637 -24.49 37.29 22.12
CA THR A 637 -24.52 38.57 22.83
C THR A 637 -25.74 38.65 23.72
N GLY A 638 -25.62 39.44 24.79
CA GLY A 638 -26.72 39.63 25.71
C GLY A 638 -26.33 40.48 26.91
N ILE A 639 -27.22 40.48 27.90
CA ILE A 639 -27.07 41.18 29.17
C ILE A 639 -27.31 40.18 30.30
N THR A 640 -26.46 40.20 31.31
CA THR A 640 -26.61 39.46 32.57
C THR A 640 -26.21 40.39 33.73
N GLU A 641 -26.11 39.87 34.95
CA GLU A 641 -25.53 40.61 36.08
C GLU A 641 -24.08 41.07 35.76
N PRO A 642 -23.67 42.30 36.11
CA PRO A 642 -22.31 42.79 35.86
C PRO A 642 -21.21 41.90 36.45
N ASN A 643 -20.08 41.81 35.76
CA ASN A 643 -18.87 41.11 36.23
C ASN A 643 -19.06 39.63 36.61
N VAL A 644 -20.02 38.94 35.99
CA VAL A 644 -20.23 37.49 36.17
C VAL A 644 -19.65 36.70 34.99
N THR A 645 -19.35 35.42 35.22
CA THR A 645 -18.90 34.50 34.17
C THR A 645 -20.11 34.03 33.35
N VAL A 646 -20.01 34.05 32.03
CA VAL A 646 -21.05 33.54 31.10
C VAL A 646 -20.50 32.35 30.32
N ASN A 647 -21.19 31.23 30.43
CA ASN A 647 -20.92 30.01 29.67
C ASN A 647 -21.95 29.83 28.56
N VAL A 648 -21.45 29.59 27.34
CA VAL A 648 -22.25 29.23 26.17
C VAL A 648 -21.91 27.80 25.77
N ILE A 649 -22.89 26.91 25.75
CA ILE A 649 -22.71 25.47 25.50
C ILE A 649 -23.39 25.10 24.19
N ILE A 650 -22.63 24.47 23.29
CA ILE A 650 -23.06 24.01 21.97
C ILE A 650 -22.46 22.64 21.71
N LEU A 651 -23.29 21.61 21.47
CA LEU A 651 -22.83 20.24 21.16
C LEU A 651 -21.70 19.76 22.10
N ASP A 652 -21.92 19.92 23.42
CA ASP A 652 -21.01 19.54 24.50
C ASP A 652 -19.68 20.33 24.56
N GLN A 653 -19.53 21.39 23.78
CA GLN A 653 -18.43 22.35 23.89
C GLN A 653 -18.86 23.61 24.64
N THR A 654 -18.03 24.04 25.60
CA THR A 654 -18.25 25.27 26.37
C THR A 654 -17.37 26.39 25.86
N TYR A 655 -17.98 27.53 25.61
CA TYR A 655 -17.36 28.79 25.24
C TYR A 655 -17.61 29.77 26.40
N THR A 656 -16.54 30.25 27.03
CA THR A 656 -16.63 31.07 28.24
C THR A 656 -16.17 32.50 27.96
N GLY A 657 -16.79 33.46 28.64
CA GLY A 657 -16.28 34.82 28.80
C GLY A 657 -17.01 35.55 29.91
N GLU A 658 -16.70 36.83 30.08
CA GLU A 658 -17.21 37.63 31.20
C GLU A 658 -18.16 38.72 30.67
N SER A 659 -19.14 39.10 31.49
CA SER A 659 -19.92 40.31 31.27
C SER A 659 -19.15 41.54 31.79
N ASP A 660 -19.26 42.67 31.10
CA ASP A 660 -18.65 43.93 31.54
C ASP A 660 -19.32 44.54 32.78
N ASP A 661 -18.81 45.68 33.24
CA ASP A 661 -19.33 46.45 34.39
C ASP A 661 -20.80 46.89 34.23
N ASN A 662 -21.36 46.77 33.02
CA ASN A 662 -22.77 47.06 32.73
C ASN A 662 -23.58 45.79 32.43
N GLY A 663 -22.99 44.61 32.58
CA GLY A 663 -23.64 43.32 32.35
C GLY A 663 -23.65 42.84 30.90
N HIS A 664 -23.04 43.57 29.96
CA HIS A 664 -23.02 43.15 28.56
C HIS A 664 -21.96 42.08 28.31
N PHE A 665 -22.32 41.03 27.57
CA PHE A 665 -21.36 39.99 27.18
C PHE A 665 -21.41 39.73 25.66
N SER A 666 -20.29 39.25 25.12
CA SER A 666 -20.16 38.83 23.72
C SER A 666 -19.21 37.65 23.60
N ILE A 667 -19.75 36.44 23.51
CA ILE A 667 -18.97 35.19 23.44
C ILE A 667 -18.87 34.73 21.99
N THR A 668 -17.65 34.60 21.46
CA THR A 668 -17.43 34.16 20.07
C THR A 668 -17.74 32.67 19.92
N ILE A 669 -18.53 32.31 18.91
CA ILE A 669 -18.93 30.92 18.62
C ILE A 669 -18.84 30.62 17.10
N PRO A 670 -18.65 29.36 16.70
CA PRO A 670 -18.78 28.98 15.29
C PRO A 670 -20.24 29.13 14.82
N LYS A 671 -20.41 29.38 13.51
CA LYS A 671 -21.75 29.47 12.89
C LYS A 671 -22.52 28.16 13.05
N GLN A 672 -23.78 28.28 13.42
CA GLN A 672 -24.63 27.14 13.73
C GLN A 672 -25.71 26.88 12.66
N PRO A 673 -26.07 25.61 12.40
CA PRO A 673 -27.19 25.29 11.53
C PRO A 673 -28.53 25.66 12.19
N VAL A 674 -29.57 25.83 11.36
CA VAL A 674 -30.93 26.08 11.85
C VAL A 674 -31.40 24.95 12.78
N ASN A 675 -32.18 25.31 13.80
CA ASN A 675 -32.71 24.42 14.84
C ASN A 675 -31.68 23.85 15.81
N ASN A 676 -30.40 24.24 15.72
CA ASN A 676 -29.45 23.88 16.78
C ASN A 676 -29.77 24.64 18.08
N SER A 677 -29.61 24.00 19.23
CA SER A 677 -29.84 24.63 20.53
C SER A 677 -28.53 25.16 21.10
N VAL A 678 -28.53 26.41 21.55
CA VAL A 678 -27.43 27.06 22.25
C VAL A 678 -27.90 27.30 23.68
N PHE A 679 -27.13 26.80 24.65
CA PHE A 679 -27.45 26.93 26.08
C PHE A 679 -26.54 27.98 26.69
N ILE A 680 -27.09 28.90 27.49
CA ILE A 680 -26.38 30.02 28.07
C ILE A 680 -26.67 30.08 29.57
N GLN A 681 -25.64 30.24 30.40
CA GLN A 681 -25.79 30.33 31.85
C GLN A 681 -24.76 31.31 32.42
N ALA A 682 -25.19 32.15 33.37
CA ALA A 682 -24.31 33.03 34.13
C ALA A 682 -23.98 32.43 35.50
N ILE A 683 -22.78 32.75 35.99
CA ILE A 683 -22.24 32.26 37.26
C ILE A 683 -21.69 33.46 38.03
N ASP A 684 -22.25 33.74 39.21
CA ASP A 684 -21.80 34.83 40.06
C ASP A 684 -20.43 34.55 40.71
N GLN A 685 -19.87 35.54 41.40
CA GLN A 685 -18.59 35.42 42.11
C GLN A 685 -18.58 34.38 43.24
N HIS A 686 -19.75 33.96 43.72
CA HIS A 686 -19.93 32.95 44.77
C HIS A 686 -20.26 31.55 44.20
N GLY A 687 -20.31 31.42 42.87
CA GLY A 687 -20.56 30.16 42.17
C GLY A 687 -22.04 29.81 41.98
N ASN A 688 -22.98 30.71 42.34
CA ASN A 688 -24.40 30.46 42.07
C ASN A 688 -24.67 30.59 40.58
N MET A 689 -25.37 29.60 40.02
CA MET A 689 -25.68 29.53 38.60
C MET A 689 -27.08 30.07 38.33
N SER A 690 -27.22 30.96 37.34
CA SER A 690 -28.52 31.39 36.86
C SER A 690 -29.34 30.23 36.31
N GLU A 691 -30.65 30.45 36.11
CA GLU A 691 -31.40 29.57 35.22
C GLU A 691 -30.74 29.52 33.83
N MET A 692 -30.77 28.34 33.21
CA MET A 692 -30.19 28.12 31.89
C MET A 692 -31.12 28.63 30.79
N VAL A 693 -30.60 29.51 29.94
CA VAL A 693 -31.33 30.06 28.80
C VAL A 693 -31.01 29.26 27.56
N VAL A 694 -32.05 28.75 26.90
CA VAL A 694 -31.92 28.01 25.65
C VAL A 694 -32.38 28.87 24.48
N LYS A 695 -31.47 29.16 23.55
CA LYS A 695 -31.79 29.81 22.28
C LYS A 695 -31.66 28.81 21.15
N VAL A 696 -32.75 28.60 20.43
CA VAL A 696 -32.74 27.82 19.19
C VAL A 696 -32.29 28.74 18.05
N VAL A 697 -31.29 28.29 17.29
CA VAL A 697 -30.78 29.01 16.13
C VAL A 697 -31.87 29.10 15.07
N LYS A 698 -32.34 30.31 14.79
CA LYS A 698 -33.41 30.54 13.82
C LYS A 698 -32.82 30.86 12.44
N SER A 699 -33.57 30.56 11.40
CA SER A 699 -33.31 31.16 10.10
C SER A 699 -33.98 32.55 10.06
N PRO A 700 -33.32 33.59 9.52
CA PRO A 700 -33.98 34.88 9.30
C PRO A 700 -35.23 34.72 8.40
N ILE A 701 -36.12 35.71 8.42
CA ILE A 701 -37.28 35.79 7.52
C ILE A 701 -37.25 37.10 6.73
N GLY A 702 -37.58 37.03 5.45
CA GLY A 702 -37.52 38.19 4.56
C GLY A 702 -36.09 38.65 4.27
N TRP A 703 -35.90 39.96 4.17
CA TRP A 703 -34.59 40.56 3.88
C TRP A 703 -33.66 40.48 5.09
N TYR A 704 -32.46 39.97 4.85
CA TYR A 704 -31.39 39.92 5.86
C TYR A 704 -30.12 40.56 5.32
N VAL A 705 -29.38 41.25 6.18
CA VAL A 705 -28.09 41.85 5.86
C VAL A 705 -27.08 41.35 6.88
N ASP A 706 -26.01 40.69 6.41
CA ASP A 706 -24.95 40.24 7.31
C ASP A 706 -24.03 41.40 7.73
N ALA A 707 -23.14 41.14 8.69
CA ALA A 707 -22.18 42.13 9.20
C ALA A 707 -21.26 42.72 8.11
N ASN A 708 -21.08 42.02 6.99
CA ASN A 708 -20.28 42.46 5.85
C ASN A 708 -21.10 43.27 4.82
N GLY A 709 -22.37 43.54 5.11
CA GLY A 709 -23.29 44.26 4.22
C GLY A 709 -23.85 43.42 3.08
N SER A 710 -23.60 42.10 3.04
CA SER A 710 -24.17 41.23 2.02
C SER A 710 -25.65 41.01 2.32
N LYS A 711 -26.50 41.15 1.29
CA LYS A 711 -27.95 40.99 1.43
C LYS A 711 -28.39 39.60 0.99
N TYR A 712 -29.31 39.03 1.74
CA TYR A 712 -29.92 37.73 1.52
C TYR A 712 -31.44 37.88 1.59
N TYR A 713 -32.17 36.92 1.03
CA TYR A 713 -33.60 36.82 1.23
C TYR A 713 -33.99 35.42 1.68
N PHE A 714 -34.73 35.37 2.76
CA PHE A 714 -35.28 34.16 3.33
C PHE A 714 -36.78 34.15 3.10
N HIS A 715 -37.31 33.03 2.63
CA HIS A 715 -38.72 32.89 2.36
C HIS A 715 -39.54 33.19 3.62
N SER A 716 -40.52 34.08 3.52
CA SER A 716 -41.20 34.68 4.66
C SER A 716 -41.94 33.69 5.57
N THR A 717 -42.33 32.52 5.04
CA THR A 717 -43.03 31.47 5.80
C THR A 717 -42.18 30.26 6.17
N THR A 718 -41.14 29.96 5.39
CA THR A 718 -40.35 28.72 5.57
C THR A 718 -38.96 28.98 6.12
N GLY A 719 -38.52 30.25 6.16
CA GLY A 719 -37.16 30.59 6.54
C GLY A 719 -36.11 30.01 5.60
N LYS A 720 -36.48 29.51 4.41
CA LYS A 720 -35.52 28.94 3.46
C LYS A 720 -34.78 30.06 2.73
N MET A 721 -33.45 30.00 2.72
CA MET A 721 -32.62 30.93 1.97
C MET A 721 -32.92 30.83 0.48
N THR A 722 -33.15 31.96 -0.17
CA THR A 722 -33.44 32.04 -1.60
C THR A 722 -32.15 32.05 -2.40
N VAL A 723 -32.09 31.19 -3.41
CA VAL A 723 -31.03 31.15 -4.42
C VAL A 723 -31.66 31.26 -5.81
N GLY A 724 -30.98 31.90 -6.75
CA GLY A 724 -31.49 32.16 -8.08
C GLY A 724 -32.50 33.31 -8.14
N TRP A 725 -33.48 33.19 -9.03
CA TRP A 725 -34.45 34.26 -9.30
C TRP A 725 -35.51 34.37 -8.21
N LEU A 726 -35.76 35.61 -7.78
CA LEU A 726 -36.86 35.96 -6.89
C LEU A 726 -37.67 37.11 -7.47
N SER A 727 -38.99 37.04 -7.39
CA SER A 727 -39.88 38.15 -7.73
C SER A 727 -40.62 38.61 -6.48
N LEU A 728 -40.49 39.88 -6.13
CA LEU A 728 -41.19 40.51 -5.00
C LEU A 728 -41.77 41.85 -5.45
N ASN A 729 -43.06 42.09 -5.22
CA ASN A 729 -43.74 43.35 -5.51
C ASN A 729 -43.46 43.89 -6.93
N GLY A 730 -43.49 43.00 -7.92
CA GLY A 730 -43.23 43.34 -9.34
C GLY A 730 -41.77 43.60 -9.68
N LYS A 731 -40.84 43.51 -8.72
CA LYS A 731 -39.39 43.63 -8.92
C LYS A 731 -38.76 42.24 -8.95
N ARG A 732 -37.73 42.08 -9.78
CA ARG A 732 -36.96 40.84 -9.86
C ARG A 732 -35.57 41.03 -9.30
N TYR A 733 -35.12 40.05 -8.54
CA TYR A 733 -33.84 39.97 -7.87
C TYR A 733 -33.16 38.66 -8.27
N TYR A 734 -31.83 38.64 -8.18
CA TYR A 734 -31.08 37.42 -8.38
C TYR A 734 -30.11 37.20 -7.23
N PHE A 735 -30.24 36.04 -6.60
CA PHE A 735 -29.39 35.56 -5.53
C PHE A 735 -28.45 34.51 -6.09
N GLU A 736 -27.19 34.59 -5.70
CA GLU A 736 -26.18 33.62 -6.08
C GLU A 736 -26.36 32.30 -5.33
N THR A 737 -25.53 31.31 -5.64
CA THR A 737 -25.60 29.98 -5.00
C THR A 737 -25.30 30.03 -3.51
N ASP A 738 -24.53 31.01 -3.04
CA ASP A 738 -24.29 31.28 -1.62
C ASP A 738 -25.40 32.14 -0.97
N GLY A 739 -26.48 32.43 -1.71
CA GLY A 739 -27.61 33.21 -1.24
C GLY A 739 -27.40 34.73 -1.30
N LYS A 740 -26.26 35.23 -1.77
CA LYS A 740 -26.00 36.67 -1.82
C LYS A 740 -26.72 37.34 -2.99
N LEU A 741 -27.36 38.47 -2.71
CA LEU A 741 -28.01 39.31 -3.71
C LEU A 741 -26.97 39.94 -4.64
N ARG A 742 -27.20 39.84 -5.95
CA ARG A 742 -26.42 40.63 -6.92
C ARG A 742 -26.89 42.08 -6.93
N THR A 743 -25.94 42.98 -6.74
CA THR A 743 -26.15 44.43 -6.77
C THR A 743 -25.11 45.12 -7.65
N ASN A 744 -25.48 46.29 -8.18
CA ASN A 744 -24.63 47.23 -8.93
C ASN A 744 -23.73 46.59 -10.01
N SER A 745 -24.22 45.59 -10.74
CA SER A 745 -23.38 44.79 -11.61
C SER A 745 -24.14 44.15 -12.77
N PHE A 746 -23.41 43.87 -13.85
CA PHE A 746 -23.87 42.99 -14.92
C PHE A 746 -23.69 41.54 -14.50
N ARG A 747 -24.65 40.68 -14.86
CA ARG A 747 -24.57 39.24 -14.61
C ARG A 747 -25.12 38.46 -15.80
N THR A 748 -24.38 37.43 -16.21
CA THR A 748 -24.85 36.46 -17.20
C THR A 748 -25.54 35.31 -16.48
N ILE A 749 -26.81 35.07 -16.80
CA ILE A 749 -27.64 34.00 -16.23
C ILE A 749 -28.29 33.27 -17.40
N SER A 750 -28.02 31.97 -17.54
CA SER A 750 -28.50 31.15 -18.67
C SER A 750 -28.24 31.79 -20.04
N SER A 751 -26.98 32.21 -20.27
CA SER A 751 -26.51 32.87 -21.50
C SER A 751 -27.15 34.23 -21.82
N LYS A 752 -27.94 34.81 -20.90
CA LYS A 752 -28.55 36.13 -21.04
C LYS A 752 -27.90 37.10 -20.06
N VAL A 753 -27.64 38.34 -20.49
CA VAL A 753 -27.01 39.36 -19.65
C VAL A 753 -28.07 40.26 -19.04
N TYR A 754 -28.02 40.43 -17.73
CA TYR A 754 -28.88 41.28 -16.91
C TYR A 754 -28.01 42.33 -16.21
N TYR A 755 -28.65 43.39 -15.70
CA TYR A 755 -28.00 44.34 -14.80
C TYR A 755 -28.88 44.57 -13.57
N PHE A 756 -28.25 44.56 -12.39
CA PHE A 756 -28.91 44.79 -11.11
C PHE A 756 -28.42 46.10 -10.51
N ASN A 757 -29.34 46.96 -10.03
CA ASN A 757 -28.98 48.24 -9.44
C ASN A 757 -28.42 48.09 -8.01
N LYS A 758 -28.15 49.20 -7.31
CA LYS A 758 -27.65 49.20 -5.92
C LYS A 758 -28.57 48.47 -4.91
N ASN A 759 -29.85 48.37 -5.22
CA ASN A 759 -30.85 47.66 -4.41
C ASN A 759 -31.02 46.20 -4.86
N GLY A 760 -30.27 45.76 -5.88
CA GLY A 760 -30.35 44.43 -6.47
C GLY A 760 -31.54 44.20 -7.38
N GLU A 761 -32.22 45.28 -7.78
CA GLU A 761 -33.37 45.21 -8.67
C GLU A 761 -32.89 45.09 -10.11
N MET A 762 -33.39 44.08 -10.82
CA MET A 762 -33.13 43.87 -12.23
C MET A 762 -33.64 45.05 -13.05
N GLN A 763 -32.76 45.68 -13.83
CA GLN A 763 -33.11 46.82 -14.66
C GLN A 763 -33.76 46.38 -15.97
N THR A 764 -34.74 47.16 -16.42
CA THR A 764 -35.43 47.00 -17.71
C THR A 764 -35.37 48.32 -18.48
N TYR A 765 -35.57 48.26 -19.79
CA TYR A 765 -35.56 49.41 -20.70
C TYR A 765 -34.24 50.19 -20.71
N TRP A 766 -34.29 51.50 -20.88
CA TRP A 766 -33.11 52.36 -21.01
C TRP A 766 -32.37 52.50 -19.69
N LEU A 767 -31.07 52.21 -19.72
CA LEU A 767 -30.18 52.38 -18.58
C LEU A 767 -28.91 53.11 -19.02
N THR A 768 -28.48 54.11 -18.25
CA THR A 768 -27.21 54.81 -18.49
C THR A 768 -26.23 54.49 -17.35
N LEU A 769 -25.07 53.92 -17.69
CA LEU A 769 -24.00 53.60 -16.77
C LEU A 769 -22.70 54.20 -17.30
N ASN A 770 -22.02 55.02 -16.50
CA ASN A 770 -20.74 55.64 -16.87
C ASN A 770 -20.79 56.29 -18.27
N LEU A 771 -21.81 57.13 -18.52
CA LEU A 771 -22.09 57.81 -19.79
C LEU A 771 -22.43 56.89 -20.98
N LYS A 772 -22.48 55.58 -20.80
CA LYS A 772 -22.87 54.60 -21.82
C LYS A 772 -24.34 54.23 -21.66
N LYS A 773 -25.09 54.25 -22.76
CA LYS A 773 -26.49 53.83 -22.78
C LYS A 773 -26.62 52.36 -23.16
N TYR A 774 -27.50 51.66 -22.47
CA TYR A 774 -27.88 50.26 -22.67
C TYR A 774 -29.40 50.19 -22.79
N TYR A 775 -29.89 49.12 -23.42
CA TYR A 775 -31.32 48.83 -23.42
C TYR A 775 -31.55 47.37 -23.03
N PHE A 776 -32.40 47.17 -22.03
CA PHE A 776 -32.86 45.88 -21.56
C PHE A 776 -34.31 45.68 -21.97
N GLY A 777 -34.72 44.46 -22.33
CA GLY A 777 -36.12 44.18 -22.58
C GLY A 777 -36.98 44.27 -21.32
N SER A 778 -38.29 44.10 -21.46
CA SER A 778 -39.21 43.89 -20.33
C SER A 778 -38.87 42.62 -19.53
N ASP A 779 -38.23 41.66 -20.19
CA ASP A 779 -37.63 40.46 -19.61
C ASP A 779 -36.32 40.72 -18.84
N GLY A 780 -35.79 41.94 -18.88
CA GLY A 780 -34.51 42.34 -18.27
C GLY A 780 -33.27 41.93 -19.06
N VAL A 781 -33.43 41.38 -20.26
CA VAL A 781 -32.30 40.90 -21.06
C VAL A 781 -31.69 42.05 -21.85
N ARG A 782 -30.38 42.22 -21.73
CA ARG A 782 -29.60 43.23 -22.47
C ARG A 782 -29.71 42.98 -23.99
N ARG A 783 -30.13 43.98 -24.74
CA ARG A 783 -30.24 43.90 -26.21
C ARG A 783 -28.91 44.26 -26.88
N THR A 784 -28.63 43.58 -27.99
CA THR A 784 -27.45 43.79 -28.86
C THR A 784 -27.90 43.80 -30.33
N GLY A 785 -27.07 44.32 -31.23
CA GLY A 785 -27.39 44.47 -32.64
C GLY A 785 -28.34 45.63 -32.94
N ILE A 786 -29.01 45.60 -34.11
CA ILE A 786 -30.05 46.57 -34.46
C ILE A 786 -31.35 46.18 -33.77
N VAL A 787 -31.86 47.05 -32.90
CA VAL A 787 -33.03 46.80 -32.05
C VAL A 787 -34.07 47.89 -32.31
N GLN A 788 -35.31 47.48 -32.55
CA GLN A 788 -36.44 48.41 -32.66
C GLN A 788 -37.02 48.68 -31.27
N ILE A 789 -37.11 49.96 -30.90
CA ILE A 789 -37.64 50.44 -29.63
C ILE A 789 -38.69 51.50 -29.96
N GLY A 790 -39.96 51.17 -29.77
CA GLY A 790 -41.08 51.96 -30.30
C GLY A 790 -41.03 52.02 -31.84
N THR A 791 -41.12 53.23 -32.39
CA THR A 791 -41.05 53.48 -33.85
C THR A 791 -39.63 53.69 -34.37
N LYS A 792 -38.62 53.67 -33.49
CA LYS A 792 -37.22 53.99 -33.79
C LYS A 792 -36.36 52.74 -33.73
N LYS A 793 -35.27 52.71 -34.51
CA LYS A 793 -34.25 51.65 -34.46
C LYS A 793 -32.95 52.20 -33.93
N TYR A 794 -32.26 51.41 -33.12
CA TYR A 794 -30.99 51.73 -32.47
C TYR A 794 -29.99 50.60 -32.71
N TYR A 795 -28.70 50.87 -32.59
CA TYR A 795 -27.67 49.83 -32.63
C TYR A 795 -26.92 49.74 -31.31
N PHE A 796 -26.90 48.54 -30.74
CA PHE A 796 -26.15 48.21 -29.53
C PHE A 796 -25.02 47.26 -29.91
N ALA A 797 -23.78 47.59 -29.51
CA ALA A 797 -22.63 46.72 -29.76
C ALA A 797 -22.73 45.40 -28.95
N SER A 798 -21.76 44.50 -29.12
CA SER A 798 -21.72 43.21 -28.40
C SER A 798 -21.67 43.38 -26.88
N ASP A 799 -21.01 44.44 -26.40
CA ASP A 799 -21.00 44.84 -24.99
C ASP A 799 -22.33 45.46 -24.52
N GLY A 800 -23.31 45.62 -25.41
CA GLY A 800 -24.63 46.20 -25.15
C GLY A 800 -24.66 47.72 -25.18
N THR A 801 -23.54 48.40 -25.50
CA THR A 801 -23.51 49.86 -25.54
C THR A 801 -24.13 50.40 -26.82
N MET A 802 -25.02 51.37 -26.69
CA MET A 802 -25.60 52.07 -27.84
C MET A 802 -24.51 52.84 -28.59
N LYS A 803 -24.44 52.68 -29.91
CA LYS A 803 -23.51 53.44 -30.76
C LYS A 803 -24.26 54.46 -31.62
N THR A 804 -23.50 55.47 -32.02
CA THR A 804 -23.92 56.56 -32.92
C THR A 804 -22.92 56.68 -34.06
N GLY A 805 -23.26 57.43 -35.10
CA GLY A 805 -22.43 57.67 -36.28
C GLY A 805 -22.48 56.52 -37.29
N TRP A 806 -21.40 56.39 -38.08
CA TRP A 806 -21.27 55.37 -39.11
C TRP A 806 -21.02 53.99 -38.50
N ILE A 807 -21.88 53.03 -38.82
CA ILE A 807 -21.73 51.64 -38.39
C ILE A 807 -21.74 50.74 -39.62
N ALA A 808 -20.69 49.93 -39.77
CA ALA A 808 -20.59 48.91 -40.81
C ALA A 808 -20.94 47.54 -40.20
N LEU A 809 -21.95 46.88 -40.76
CA LEU A 809 -22.34 45.51 -40.41
C LEU A 809 -22.21 44.66 -41.66
N SER A 810 -21.21 43.76 -41.67
CA SER A 810 -20.83 42.98 -42.85
C SER A 810 -20.55 43.90 -44.06
N SER A 811 -21.28 43.75 -45.17
CA SER A 811 -21.13 44.57 -46.39
C SER A 811 -22.02 45.81 -46.43
N LYS A 812 -22.83 46.06 -45.40
CA LYS A 812 -23.80 47.15 -45.35
C LYS A 812 -23.34 48.24 -44.39
N LYS A 813 -23.55 49.50 -44.78
CA LYS A 813 -23.28 50.68 -43.93
C LYS A 813 -24.59 51.31 -43.49
N TYR A 814 -24.63 51.72 -42.24
CA TYR A 814 -25.73 52.41 -41.59
C TYR A 814 -25.20 53.69 -40.96
N TYR A 815 -26.09 54.64 -40.71
CA TYR A 815 -25.78 55.82 -39.92
C TYR A 815 -26.79 55.98 -38.80
N PHE A 816 -26.30 56.14 -37.58
CA PHE A 816 -27.11 56.42 -36.40
C PHE A 816 -26.87 57.86 -35.96
N ASN A 817 -27.94 58.62 -35.73
CA ASN A 817 -27.86 60.02 -35.29
C ASN A 817 -27.22 60.12 -33.89
N SER A 818 -26.91 61.33 -33.44
CA SER A 818 -26.35 61.57 -32.10
C SER A 818 -27.26 61.11 -30.95
N ASP A 819 -28.57 61.04 -31.19
CA ASP A 819 -29.55 60.48 -30.25
C ASP A 819 -29.63 58.94 -30.30
N GLY A 820 -28.84 58.29 -31.16
CA GLY A 820 -28.79 56.84 -31.35
C GLY A 820 -29.77 56.30 -32.38
N THR A 821 -30.62 57.12 -32.99
CA THR A 821 -31.65 56.64 -33.93
C THR A 821 -31.08 56.37 -35.32
N MET A 822 -31.51 55.28 -35.94
CA MET A 822 -31.09 54.91 -37.29
C MET A 822 -31.63 55.90 -38.33
N LYS A 823 -30.74 56.41 -39.19
CA LYS A 823 -31.10 57.31 -40.29
C LYS A 823 -31.71 56.52 -41.44
N THR A 824 -32.81 57.04 -41.99
CA THR A 824 -33.44 56.60 -43.25
C THR A 824 -33.69 57.81 -44.14
N GLY A 825 -33.85 57.59 -45.44
CA GLY A 825 -34.03 58.65 -46.42
C GLY A 825 -32.78 59.50 -46.65
N TRP A 826 -32.99 60.75 -47.07
CA TRP A 826 -31.90 61.69 -47.38
C TRP A 826 -31.17 62.15 -46.11
N ALA A 827 -29.84 62.22 -46.20
CA ALA A 827 -28.99 62.75 -45.14
C ALA A 827 -27.83 63.57 -45.72
N THR A 828 -27.51 64.69 -45.08
CA THR A 828 -26.28 65.45 -45.36
C THR A 828 -25.33 65.25 -44.19
N LEU A 829 -24.22 64.57 -44.43
CA LEU A 829 -23.23 64.20 -43.41
C LEU A 829 -21.88 64.77 -43.83
N SER A 830 -21.30 65.63 -43.00
CA SER A 830 -20.03 66.33 -43.27
C SER A 830 -19.98 66.97 -44.67
N GLY A 831 -21.05 67.67 -45.05
CA GLY A 831 -21.17 68.36 -46.34
C GLY A 831 -21.51 67.48 -47.55
N LYS A 832 -21.57 66.15 -47.39
CA LYS A 832 -21.89 65.21 -48.48
C LYS A 832 -23.30 64.66 -48.34
N LYS A 833 -24.01 64.49 -49.46
CA LYS A 833 -25.38 63.93 -49.48
C LYS A 833 -25.35 62.41 -49.66
N TYR A 834 -26.15 61.72 -48.86
CA TYR A 834 -26.35 60.28 -48.85
C TYR A 834 -27.85 59.98 -48.90
N TYR A 835 -28.18 58.75 -49.28
CA TYR A 835 -29.54 58.22 -49.13
C TYR A 835 -29.48 56.87 -48.43
N PHE A 836 -30.30 56.71 -47.39
CA PHE A 836 -30.45 55.46 -46.66
C PHE A 836 -31.82 54.85 -46.99
N ASN A 837 -31.86 53.56 -47.33
CA ASN A 837 -33.11 52.85 -47.61
C ASN A 837 -34.00 52.76 -46.35
N SER A 838 -35.22 52.28 -46.50
CA SER A 838 -36.16 52.10 -45.38
C SER A 838 -35.65 51.11 -44.31
N ASP A 839 -34.79 50.16 -44.70
CA ASP A 839 -34.08 49.27 -43.77
C ASP A 839 -32.85 49.91 -43.10
N GLY A 840 -32.53 51.17 -43.41
CA GLY A 840 -31.39 51.92 -42.88
C GLY A 840 -30.08 51.72 -43.64
N THR A 841 -30.05 50.87 -44.68
CA THR A 841 -28.83 50.63 -45.44
C THR A 841 -28.50 51.82 -46.34
N MET A 842 -27.24 52.22 -46.37
CA MET A 842 -26.74 53.28 -47.25
C MET A 842 -26.83 52.82 -48.72
N LYS A 843 -27.48 53.62 -49.56
CA LYS A 843 -27.62 53.36 -50.99
C LYS A 843 -26.32 53.64 -51.74
N THR A 844 -25.95 52.72 -52.61
CA THR A 844 -24.90 52.88 -53.62
C THR A 844 -25.47 52.54 -55.00
N GLY A 845 -24.82 53.01 -56.06
CA GLY A 845 -25.25 52.81 -57.44
C GLY A 845 -26.53 53.56 -57.80
N TRP A 846 -27.28 53.03 -58.77
CA TRP A 846 -28.51 53.65 -59.29
C TRP A 846 -29.65 53.60 -58.27
N ALA A 847 -30.41 54.69 -58.18
CA ALA A 847 -31.63 54.78 -57.40
C ALA A 847 -32.69 55.62 -58.12
N THR A 848 -33.95 55.21 -58.04
CA THR A 848 -35.09 56.03 -58.47
C THR A 848 -35.85 56.45 -57.23
N LEU A 849 -35.86 57.75 -56.95
CA LEU A 849 -36.44 58.34 -55.74
C LEU A 849 -37.46 59.40 -56.16
N SER A 850 -38.71 59.24 -55.75
CA SER A 850 -39.84 60.11 -56.12
C SER A 850 -39.89 60.42 -57.64
N GLY A 851 -39.73 59.38 -58.47
CA GLY A 851 -39.76 59.48 -59.94
C GLY A 851 -38.48 60.02 -60.61
N LYS A 852 -37.47 60.44 -59.85
CA LYS A 852 -36.21 60.97 -60.37
C LYS A 852 -35.07 59.97 -60.20
N LYS A 853 -34.19 59.84 -61.19
CA LYS A 853 -33.03 58.93 -61.14
C LYS A 853 -31.81 59.63 -60.56
N TYR A 854 -31.12 58.96 -59.65
CA TYR A 854 -29.89 59.37 -58.98
C TYR A 854 -28.84 58.26 -59.12
N TYR A 855 -27.58 58.63 -58.93
CA TYR A 855 -26.48 57.67 -58.76
C TYR A 855 -25.70 58.00 -57.50
N PHE A 856 -25.43 57.00 -56.68
CA PHE A 856 -24.60 57.10 -55.49
C PHE A 856 -23.27 56.38 -55.74
N ASN A 857 -22.16 57.03 -55.42
CA ASN A 857 -20.83 56.43 -55.57
C ASN A 857 -20.67 55.22 -54.63
N SER A 858 -19.58 54.47 -54.78
CA SER A 858 -19.28 53.32 -53.91
C SER A 858 -19.15 53.70 -52.42
N ASP A 859 -18.75 54.93 -52.13
CA ASP A 859 -18.71 55.49 -50.77
C ASP A 859 -20.09 55.99 -50.28
N GLY A 860 -21.13 55.88 -51.10
CA GLY A 860 -22.52 56.29 -50.83
C GLY A 860 -22.83 57.75 -51.13
N THR A 861 -21.85 58.53 -51.58
CA THR A 861 -22.07 59.96 -51.86
C THR A 861 -22.88 60.14 -53.14
N MET A 862 -23.86 61.04 -53.11
CA MET A 862 -24.69 61.36 -54.28
C MET A 862 -23.84 61.98 -55.38
N LYS A 863 -23.90 61.42 -56.59
CA LYS A 863 -23.15 61.88 -57.74
C LYS A 863 -23.77 63.13 -58.35
N THR A 864 -22.93 64.13 -58.60
CA THR A 864 -23.22 65.28 -59.46
C THR A 864 -22.20 65.34 -60.59
N GLY A 865 -22.56 66.04 -61.68
CA GLY A 865 -21.74 66.17 -62.87
C GLY A 865 -21.59 64.88 -63.67
N TRP A 866 -20.46 64.74 -64.38
CA TRP A 866 -20.20 63.62 -65.28
C TRP A 866 -19.96 62.30 -64.54
N LEU A 867 -20.58 61.23 -65.04
CA LEU A 867 -20.33 59.85 -64.63
C LEU A 867 -20.11 58.97 -65.86
N LYS A 868 -19.07 58.14 -65.84
CA LYS A 868 -18.81 57.13 -66.87
C LYS A 868 -19.00 55.73 -66.27
N LEU A 869 -19.84 54.91 -66.87
CA LEU A 869 -20.07 53.51 -66.49
C LEU A 869 -19.86 52.65 -67.74
N GLY A 870 -18.74 51.93 -67.79
CA GLY A 870 -18.33 51.22 -69.01
C GLY A 870 -18.14 52.17 -70.19
N THR A 871 -18.78 51.86 -71.32
CA THR A 871 -18.78 52.72 -72.53
C THR A 871 -19.80 53.86 -72.48
N LYS A 872 -20.74 53.84 -71.51
CA LYS A 872 -21.80 54.83 -71.39
C LYS A 872 -21.38 56.01 -70.50
N LYS A 873 -21.77 57.22 -70.90
CA LYS A 873 -21.60 58.44 -70.10
C LYS A 873 -22.96 59.02 -69.73
N TYR A 874 -23.05 59.54 -68.51
CA TYR A 874 -24.23 60.17 -67.92
C TYR A 874 -23.82 61.52 -67.34
N TYR A 875 -24.80 62.39 -67.12
CA TYR A 875 -24.60 63.65 -66.40
C TYR A 875 -25.68 63.81 -65.33
N PHE A 876 -25.29 64.24 -64.14
CA PHE A 876 -26.18 64.50 -63.02
C PHE A 876 -26.17 66.00 -62.70
N ASN A 877 -27.34 66.60 -62.53
CA ASN A 877 -27.49 68.01 -62.17
C ASN A 877 -26.95 68.29 -60.76
N SER A 878 -26.86 69.56 -60.35
CA SER A 878 -26.42 69.95 -59.00
C SER A 878 -27.30 69.39 -57.87
N ASP A 879 -28.59 69.14 -58.16
CA ASP A 879 -29.52 68.47 -57.25
C ASP A 879 -29.39 66.93 -57.25
N GLY A 880 -28.47 66.38 -58.04
CA GLY A 880 -28.18 64.95 -58.17
C GLY A 880 -29.07 64.19 -59.14
N THR A 881 -30.00 64.86 -59.84
CA THR A 881 -30.92 64.19 -60.78
C THR A 881 -30.23 63.90 -62.11
N MET A 882 -30.49 62.72 -62.68
CA MET A 882 -29.93 62.31 -63.97
C MET A 882 -30.50 63.18 -65.10
N LYS A 883 -29.61 63.75 -65.91
CA LYS A 883 -29.98 64.60 -67.04
C LYS A 883 -30.46 63.78 -68.23
N THR A 884 -31.59 64.18 -68.79
CA THR A 884 -32.10 63.75 -70.10
C THR A 884 -32.31 64.98 -70.99
N GLY A 885 -32.35 64.77 -72.30
CA GLY A 885 -32.48 65.82 -73.30
C GLY A 885 -31.25 66.73 -73.41
N TRP A 886 -31.47 67.98 -73.80
CA TRP A 886 -30.40 68.95 -74.04
C TRP A 886 -29.71 69.42 -72.76
N LEU A 887 -28.38 69.48 -72.79
CA LEU A 887 -27.54 70.08 -71.75
C LEU A 887 -26.52 71.03 -72.39
N LYS A 888 -26.37 72.23 -71.84
CA LYS A 888 -25.34 73.19 -72.22
C LYS A 888 -24.33 73.33 -71.08
N LEU A 889 -23.06 73.11 -71.36
CA LEU A 889 -21.94 73.29 -70.44
C LEU A 889 -20.92 74.24 -71.10
N GLY A 890 -20.88 75.49 -70.64
CA GLY A 890 -20.12 76.54 -71.31
C GLY A 890 -20.60 76.76 -72.77
N THR A 891 -19.68 76.70 -73.73
CA THR A 891 -19.99 76.79 -75.17
C THR A 891 -20.44 75.46 -75.80
N LYS A 892 -20.28 74.34 -75.09
CA LYS A 892 -20.58 72.99 -75.61
C LYS A 892 -22.02 72.59 -75.30
N LYS A 893 -22.67 71.95 -76.28
CA LYS A 893 -24.01 71.35 -76.14
C LYS A 893 -23.91 69.84 -76.26
N TYR A 894 -24.65 69.15 -75.40
CA TYR A 894 -24.77 67.70 -75.33
C TYR A 894 -26.25 67.33 -75.40
N TYR A 895 -26.55 66.11 -75.81
CA TYR A 895 -27.88 65.53 -75.71
C TYR A 895 -27.81 64.19 -74.99
N PHE A 896 -28.72 63.97 -74.05
CA PHE A 896 -28.85 62.72 -73.32
C PHE A 896 -30.16 62.04 -73.71
N ASN A 897 -30.10 60.75 -74.06
CA ASN A 897 -31.28 59.97 -74.40
C ASN A 897 -32.23 59.84 -73.20
N SER A 898 -33.42 59.29 -73.42
CA SER A 898 -34.40 59.04 -72.35
C SER A 898 -33.89 58.10 -71.24
N ASP A 899 -32.96 57.20 -71.57
CA ASP A 899 -32.25 56.35 -70.60
C ASP A 899 -31.11 57.07 -69.85
N GLY A 900 -30.84 58.34 -70.18
CA GLY A 900 -29.79 59.17 -69.60
C GLY A 900 -28.41 59.00 -70.22
N THR A 901 -28.26 58.16 -71.24
CA THR A 901 -26.97 58.00 -71.92
C THR A 901 -26.66 59.19 -72.83
N MET A 902 -25.42 59.66 -72.79
CA MET A 902 -24.93 60.72 -73.66
C MET A 902 -24.95 60.26 -75.12
N LYS A 903 -25.62 61.03 -75.98
CA LYS A 903 -25.74 60.73 -77.40
C LYS A 903 -24.45 61.03 -78.14
N THR A 904 -24.02 60.07 -78.96
CA THR A 904 -23.01 60.23 -80.00
C THR A 904 -23.61 59.84 -81.35
N GLY A 905 -23.03 60.33 -82.43
CA GLY A 905 -23.51 60.11 -83.80
C GLY A 905 -24.84 60.81 -84.10
N TRP A 906 -25.60 60.24 -85.03
CA TRP A 906 -26.85 60.82 -85.53
C TRP A 906 -28.00 60.77 -84.53
N LEU A 907 -28.72 61.88 -84.40
CA LEU A 907 -29.96 62.01 -83.63
C LEU A 907 -31.02 62.72 -84.47
N LYS A 908 -32.24 62.19 -84.49
CA LYS A 908 -33.41 62.84 -85.10
C LYS A 908 -34.39 63.26 -84.01
N LEU A 909 -34.78 64.53 -84.00
CA LEU A 909 -35.79 65.10 -83.11
C LEU A 909 -36.85 65.81 -83.96
N GLY A 910 -38.04 65.22 -84.08
CA GLY A 910 -39.05 65.68 -85.04
C GLY A 910 -38.51 65.65 -86.48
N THR A 911 -38.62 66.75 -87.20
CA THR A 911 -38.07 66.91 -88.56
C THR A 911 -36.57 67.23 -88.59
N LYS A 912 -35.97 67.60 -87.45
CA LYS A 912 -34.57 68.05 -87.37
C LYS A 912 -33.62 66.88 -87.12
N LYS A 913 -32.48 66.86 -87.81
CA LYS A 913 -31.39 65.91 -87.58
C LYS A 913 -30.17 66.63 -87.03
N TYR A 914 -29.49 66.00 -86.09
CA TYR A 914 -28.30 66.49 -85.39
C TYR A 914 -27.22 65.40 -85.46
N TYR A 915 -25.96 65.81 -85.32
CA TYR A 915 -24.84 64.87 -85.16
C TYR A 915 -24.03 65.24 -83.92
N PHE A 916 -23.66 64.25 -83.13
CA PHE A 916 -22.82 64.41 -81.95
C PHE A 916 -21.48 63.72 -82.18
N ASN A 917 -20.39 64.42 -81.89
CA ASN A 917 -19.03 63.87 -82.01
C ASN A 917 -18.83 62.71 -81.02
N SER A 918 -17.71 61.99 -81.15
CA SER A 918 -17.36 60.88 -80.24
C SER A 918 -17.22 61.31 -78.78
N ASP A 919 -16.89 62.59 -78.52
CA ASP A 919 -16.85 63.18 -77.18
C ASP A 919 -18.24 63.63 -76.67
N GLY A 920 -19.29 63.49 -77.49
CA GLY A 920 -20.68 63.83 -77.19
C GLY A 920 -21.05 65.28 -77.47
N THR A 921 -20.13 66.10 -77.99
CA THR A 921 -20.45 67.49 -78.34
C THR A 921 -21.26 67.57 -79.63
N MET A 922 -22.28 68.43 -79.65
CA MET A 922 -23.11 68.67 -80.84
C MET A 922 -22.26 69.30 -81.96
N LYS A 923 -22.31 68.71 -83.15
CA LYS A 923 -21.58 69.18 -84.33
C LYS A 923 -22.28 70.38 -84.95
N THR A 924 -21.49 71.40 -85.24
CA THR A 924 -21.83 72.53 -86.12
C THR A 924 -20.80 72.60 -87.26
N GLY A 925 -21.17 73.24 -88.36
CA GLY A 925 -20.37 73.36 -89.56
C GLY A 925 -20.26 72.05 -90.36
N TRP A 926 -19.19 71.93 -91.15
CA TRP A 926 -18.95 70.78 -92.01
C TRP A 926 -18.59 69.50 -91.23
N LEU A 927 -19.16 68.38 -91.67
CA LEU A 927 -18.83 67.03 -91.19
C LEU A 927 -18.61 66.09 -92.37
N LYS A 928 -17.52 65.31 -92.33
CA LYS A 928 -17.24 64.25 -93.31
C LYS A 928 -17.36 62.90 -92.62
N LEU A 929 -18.19 62.00 -93.16
CA LEU A 929 -18.34 60.61 -92.70
C LEU A 929 -18.12 59.68 -93.90
N GLY A 930 -16.96 59.02 -93.95
CA GLY A 930 -16.53 58.28 -95.13
C GLY A 930 -16.40 59.19 -96.36
N THR A 931 -17.06 58.82 -97.47
CA THR A 931 -17.11 59.63 -98.70
C THR A 931 -18.18 60.73 -98.67
N LYS A 932 -19.07 60.74 -97.67
CA LYS A 932 -20.21 61.66 -97.57
C LYS A 932 -19.85 62.92 -96.78
N LYS A 933 -20.31 64.10 -97.23
CA LYS A 933 -20.18 65.37 -96.52
C LYS A 933 -21.55 65.93 -96.15
N TYR A 934 -21.67 66.43 -94.94
CA TYR A 934 -22.88 67.04 -94.36
C TYR A 934 -22.53 68.44 -93.82
N TYR A 935 -23.52 69.31 -93.70
CA TYR A 935 -23.37 70.61 -93.06
C TYR A 935 -24.44 70.83 -91.99
N PHE A 936 -24.02 71.33 -90.82
CA PHE A 936 -24.88 71.64 -89.69
C PHE A 936 -24.83 73.14 -89.39
N ASN A 937 -25.98 73.79 -89.24
CA ASN A 937 -26.00 75.22 -88.92
C ASN A 937 -25.53 75.51 -87.48
N ILE A 938 -25.51 76.78 -87.06
CA ILE A 938 -25.05 77.17 -85.71
C ILE A 938 -25.92 76.58 -84.58
N SER A 939 -27.16 76.21 -84.88
CA SER A 939 -28.05 75.50 -83.96
C SER A 939 -27.88 73.98 -84.00
N GLY A 940 -26.96 73.46 -84.82
CA GLY A 940 -26.62 72.05 -84.96
C GLY A 940 -27.58 71.23 -85.82
N VAL A 941 -28.48 71.88 -86.56
CA VAL A 941 -29.44 71.19 -87.44
C VAL A 941 -28.77 70.89 -88.78
N MET A 942 -28.88 69.64 -89.25
CA MET A 942 -28.40 69.20 -90.56
C MET A 942 -29.21 69.87 -91.66
N GLN A 943 -28.54 70.48 -92.64
CA GLN A 943 -29.21 71.16 -93.75
C GLN A 943 -29.52 70.21 -94.93
N THR A 944 -30.57 70.52 -95.69
CA THR A 944 -31.04 69.81 -96.88
C THR A 944 -31.53 70.83 -97.92
N GLY A 945 -31.39 70.55 -99.21
CA GLY A 945 -31.68 71.50 -100.28
C GLY A 945 -30.48 72.37 -100.64
N TRP A 946 -30.73 73.51 -101.29
CA TRP A 946 -29.71 74.49 -101.63
C TRP A 946 -29.34 75.35 -100.43
N GLU A 947 -28.04 75.43 -100.12
CA GLU A 947 -27.52 76.20 -98.98
C GLU A 947 -26.28 77.00 -99.39
N THR A 948 -26.15 78.22 -98.86
CA THR A 948 -24.97 79.08 -99.08
C THR A 948 -24.06 79.03 -97.85
N ILE A 949 -22.85 78.52 -98.02
CA ILE A 949 -21.90 78.31 -96.92
C ILE A 949 -20.57 78.95 -97.31
N GLY A 950 -20.16 80.00 -96.56
CA GLY A 950 -18.91 80.72 -96.84
C GLY A 950 -18.84 81.31 -98.25
N GLY A 951 -19.96 81.84 -98.76
CA GLY A 951 -20.05 82.45 -100.09
C GLY A 951 -20.22 81.47 -101.26
N LYS A 952 -20.22 80.15 -101.03
CA LYS A 952 -20.40 79.12 -102.07
C LYS A 952 -21.73 78.37 -101.91
N ARG A 953 -22.42 78.10 -103.02
CA ARG A 953 -23.71 77.38 -103.04
C ARG A 953 -23.47 75.87 -103.12
N TYR A 954 -24.10 75.12 -102.23
CA TYR A 954 -24.03 73.66 -102.18
C TYR A 954 -25.44 73.07 -102.16
N TYR A 955 -25.65 71.94 -102.85
CA TYR A 955 -26.89 71.20 -102.77
C TYR A 955 -26.72 69.94 -101.91
N PHE A 956 -27.60 69.79 -100.93
CA PHE A 956 -27.69 68.62 -100.06
C PHE A 956 -28.97 67.85 -100.38
N ASN A 957 -28.87 66.55 -100.64
CA ASN A 957 -30.07 65.75 -100.94
C ASN A 957 -31.00 65.60 -99.71
N SER A 958 -32.13 64.91 -99.86
CA SER A 958 -33.10 64.65 -98.77
C SER A 958 -32.50 63.90 -97.56
N SER A 959 -31.36 63.23 -97.74
CA SER A 959 -30.59 62.59 -96.67
C SER A 959 -29.50 63.50 -96.07
N GLY A 960 -29.36 64.73 -96.54
CA GLY A 960 -28.38 65.72 -96.08
C GLY A 960 -26.98 65.57 -96.65
N VAL A 961 -26.79 64.70 -97.64
CA VAL A 961 -25.47 64.46 -98.25
C VAL A 961 -25.23 65.49 -99.34
N LYS A 962 -24.07 66.15 -99.30
CA LYS A 962 -23.61 67.07 -100.35
C LYS A 962 -23.46 66.30 -101.66
N VAL A 963 -24.25 66.66 -102.66
CA VAL A 963 -24.13 66.13 -104.02
C VAL A 963 -22.98 66.86 -104.73
N LYS A 964 -22.32 66.20 -105.67
CA LYS A 964 -21.26 66.83 -106.47
C LYS A 964 -21.83 67.93 -107.34
#